data_AF-A0A1Q6TQS5-F1
#
_entry.id   AF-A0A1Q6TQS5-F1
#
_cell.length_a   1.000
_cell.length_b   1.000
_cell.length_c   1.000
_cell.angle_alpha   90.00
_cell.angle_beta   90.00
_cell.angle_gamma   90.00
#
_symmetry.space_group_name_H-M   'P 1'
#
loop_
_entity.id
_entity.type
_entity.pdbx_description
1 polymer ?
#
loop_
_entity_poly.entity_id
_entity_poly.type
_entity_poly.pdbx_seq_one_letter_code
_entity_poly.pdbx_strand_id
1 'polypeptide(L)'
;MCNNKITFIILVDDGNVSELEGCINSIENIPKGNYMICICDNRSEINEDNITENYDVFVIEKNEIEVIKNICNEINSDYVQILTAGDRVSIDWLYDIEKNEHSDIIIGSQIYRGSTGEFIYNLSSEGVFKNENTIDDVLKFYFLSGGEDRYIREIDNKVISRKIMLQVLETVKQENNMFLYWEIGLKSLVMAENISFVEDGYVSYDMKNDSKIFEKNYEEVLLEASDFIKKLEVEAPTELKKTFDDWSKDWLRNLIQGLKNYHADYNSIENVIQSIFQIKLDSKNGTGYFESLITPIGYSYKYLAEIKKKIASADCEYVGFDIFDTLIERPFWEPIDLFKFLDTKFNELLGKKTVIDFSLIRREGEQNCRRFYHELRPSCEDVTISEIYNFISEQYGFSKSITDEMCQYEIQLEKKYCTSRKIGKILYDWTKYCEKKILIISDMYLAKTTIEEILLNAGYKDYKKLYLSNDIGVSKYSGNLYQYVLDDLEINSKNFCFMGDNYEVDFLNPQKFGIKAFHIPKATELFQGLNGAIYTGEFYKNIYEQRGTIIDSGTVLKFIGIRCMMAVVANKLFGNPFVTVNRESDFNADGKTIGYYCAGMFLFSEAMWLINEGKQNKLSTIHFVARDGYWVKRAYDLISPEFVNASKSNYLYFSRKAVVPLYLTEPEGIYEIFLPPHILNNTPLNVIQTLKLVTKQNVDVETILKENQIVPFKKFSSLNEYYRFANVYIKKLYDKSVAKNYQALLYKYFGNLVHENDVIYDVGYSGRMETALTKLLGYPVNSYYFHEHEPWALQRKEEMGFTIDSFYGFKPCSAFVLREQIFTPAKPSCIGFTENEIGQVIPVFGSYKASYKEEFILENIQKNAIQFVSDMVSIFKGDISQIQFNRFDACMPFEYYMHYAKDFDRRVMSAVDFEDEFGTNEILSICDYWKKEQEIYGLYLNKKEKISQEELQNLKEQVRLEIFAEEGIFKDGAFMKAFKKINKLFPLGSKRRELIKKIVGN
;
A
#
# COMPACT_ATOMS: atom_id res chain seq x y z
N MET A 1 -33.80 24.62 -20.34
CA MET A 1 -33.11 24.08 -19.15
C MET A 1 -31.62 24.27 -19.37
N CYS A 2 -30.90 24.84 -18.40
CA CYS A 2 -29.43 24.85 -18.45
C CYS A 2 -28.93 23.40 -18.48
N ASN A 3 -27.89 23.13 -19.27
CA ASN A 3 -27.28 21.79 -19.36
C ASN A 3 -26.29 21.65 -18.19
N ASN A 4 -26.77 21.15 -17.05
CA ASN A 4 -25.94 20.93 -15.86
C ASN A 4 -25.09 19.65 -16.03
N LYS A 5 -23.95 19.54 -15.35
CA LYS A 5 -23.15 18.32 -15.41
C LYS A 5 -23.79 17.18 -14.61
N ILE A 6 -24.27 17.49 -13.41
CA ILE A 6 -24.78 16.50 -12.45
C ILE A 6 -26.07 16.99 -11.78
N THR A 7 -26.98 16.05 -11.51
CA THR A 7 -28.07 16.24 -10.55
C THR A 7 -27.79 15.44 -9.28
N PHE A 8 -27.81 16.11 -8.14
CA PHE A 8 -27.84 15.50 -6.82
C PHE A 8 -29.29 15.27 -6.40
N ILE A 9 -29.67 14.02 -6.17
CA ILE A 9 -30.97 13.63 -5.65
C ILE A 9 -30.79 13.35 -4.16
N ILE A 10 -31.34 14.21 -3.31
CA ILE A 10 -31.22 14.11 -1.86
C ILE A 10 -32.49 13.47 -1.29
N LEU A 11 -32.32 12.34 -0.62
CA LEU A 11 -33.37 11.56 0.01
C LEU A 11 -33.56 12.01 1.47
N VAL A 12 -34.78 12.46 1.77
CA VAL A 12 -35.16 13.01 3.07
C VAL A 12 -36.31 12.22 3.66
N ASP A 13 -36.21 11.89 4.95
CA ASP A 13 -37.30 11.31 5.75
C ASP A 13 -37.30 11.87 7.18
N ASP A 14 -38.24 11.40 8.00
CA ASP A 14 -38.43 11.86 9.37
C ASP A 14 -37.18 11.64 10.25
N GLY A 15 -36.32 10.67 9.89
CA GLY A 15 -35.13 10.31 10.65
C GLY A 15 -33.90 11.16 10.33
N ASN A 16 -33.84 11.81 9.17
CA ASN A 16 -32.65 12.53 8.71
C ASN A 16 -32.88 14.00 8.29
N VAL A 17 -34.11 14.51 8.32
CA VAL A 17 -34.44 15.88 7.89
C VAL A 17 -33.61 16.98 8.58
N SER A 18 -33.23 16.77 9.84
CA SER A 18 -32.41 17.73 10.60
C SER A 18 -30.99 17.90 10.02
N GLU A 19 -30.54 16.97 9.19
CA GLU A 19 -29.21 16.99 8.56
C GLU A 19 -29.24 17.59 7.14
N LEU A 20 -30.43 17.83 6.57
CA LEU A 20 -30.63 18.26 5.18
C LEU A 20 -29.87 19.55 4.84
N GLU A 21 -29.93 20.55 5.72
CA GLU A 21 -29.24 21.83 5.55
C GLU A 21 -27.73 21.61 5.37
N GLY A 22 -27.14 20.68 6.11
CA GLY A 22 -25.72 20.36 5.99
C GLY A 22 -25.36 19.70 4.66
N CYS A 23 -26.25 18.87 4.10
CA CYS A 23 -26.05 18.21 2.81
C CYS A 23 -26.06 19.24 1.69
N ILE A 24 -27.11 20.07 1.66
CA ILE A 24 -27.27 21.18 0.70
C ILE A 24 -26.08 22.12 0.78
N ASN A 25 -25.71 22.57 1.98
CA ASN A 25 -24.55 23.46 2.17
C ASN A 25 -23.25 22.83 1.64
N SER A 26 -23.07 21.50 1.75
CA SER A 26 -21.87 20.86 1.21
C SER A 26 -21.79 20.94 -0.32
N ILE A 27 -22.94 20.83 -1.01
CA ILE A 27 -23.05 20.95 -2.46
C ILE A 27 -22.95 22.41 -2.91
N GLU A 28 -23.61 23.34 -2.21
CA GLU A 28 -23.59 24.77 -2.54
C GLU A 28 -22.22 25.42 -2.41
N ASN A 29 -21.32 24.82 -1.64
CA ASN A 29 -19.95 25.29 -1.52
C ASN A 29 -19.09 24.97 -2.76
N ILE A 30 -19.56 24.11 -3.68
CA ILE A 30 -18.83 23.73 -4.89
C ILE A 30 -18.73 24.93 -5.85
N PRO A 31 -17.53 25.33 -6.30
CA PRO A 31 -17.37 26.41 -7.25
C PRO A 31 -17.92 26.01 -8.63
N LYS A 32 -18.61 26.95 -9.30
CA LYS A 32 -19.14 26.90 -10.69
C LYS A 32 -20.60 26.49 -10.88
N GLY A 33 -21.33 26.04 -9.85
CA GLY A 33 -22.79 25.88 -9.92
C GLY A 33 -23.31 24.99 -11.06
N ASN A 34 -22.46 24.16 -11.68
CA ASN A 34 -22.80 23.31 -12.84
C ASN A 34 -23.51 22.02 -12.40
N TYR A 35 -24.43 22.16 -11.46
CA TYR A 35 -25.17 21.08 -10.84
C TYR A 35 -26.61 21.51 -10.56
N MET A 36 -27.46 20.53 -10.29
CA MET A 36 -28.82 20.72 -9.81
C MET A 36 -29.04 19.93 -8.52
N ILE A 37 -29.89 20.44 -7.63
CA ILE A 37 -30.30 19.74 -6.40
C ILE A 37 -31.80 19.46 -6.52
N CYS A 38 -32.17 18.19 -6.41
CA CYS A 38 -33.55 17.74 -6.30
C CYS A 38 -33.75 17.08 -4.94
N ILE A 39 -34.81 17.46 -4.22
CA ILE A 39 -35.12 16.93 -2.90
C ILE A 39 -36.27 15.93 -3.05
N CYS A 40 -36.03 14.67 -2.69
CA CYS A 40 -37.05 13.64 -2.61
C CYS A 40 -37.50 13.49 -1.15
N ASP A 41 -38.71 13.95 -0.85
CA ASP A 41 -39.25 14.03 0.51
C ASP A 41 -40.20 12.85 0.79
N ASN A 42 -39.82 12.01 1.74
CA ASN A 42 -40.57 10.82 2.20
C ASN A 42 -41.08 10.97 3.65
N ARG A 43 -41.20 12.20 4.16
CA ARG A 43 -41.67 12.47 5.53
C ARG A 43 -43.16 12.19 5.70
N SER A 44 -43.54 11.78 6.92
CA SER A 44 -44.94 11.52 7.26
C SER A 44 -45.78 12.81 7.31
N GLU A 45 -45.16 13.94 7.68
CA GLU A 45 -45.75 15.28 7.62
C GLU A 45 -44.78 16.21 6.87
N ILE A 46 -45.22 16.71 5.70
CA ILE A 46 -44.48 17.72 4.93
C ILE A 46 -44.73 19.06 5.59
N ASN A 47 -43.88 19.44 6.54
CA ASN A 47 -43.85 20.81 7.02
C ASN A 47 -43.22 21.70 5.95
N GLU A 48 -43.78 22.90 5.75
CA GLU A 48 -43.14 23.99 5.00
C GLU A 48 -41.86 24.40 5.74
N ASP A 49 -40.78 23.65 5.50
CA ASP A 49 -39.45 24.01 5.98
C ASP A 49 -38.87 25.02 5.00
N ASN A 50 -38.54 26.23 5.48
CA ASN A 50 -37.93 27.30 4.68
C ASN A 50 -36.69 26.85 3.85
N ILE A 51 -36.06 25.73 4.24
CA ILE A 51 -34.89 25.16 3.58
C ILE A 51 -35.22 24.63 2.18
N THR A 52 -36.42 24.09 1.96
CA THR A 52 -36.79 23.44 0.69
C THR A 52 -37.41 24.40 -0.33
N GLU A 53 -37.74 25.64 0.06
CA GLU A 53 -38.41 26.64 -0.78
C GLU A 53 -37.67 26.99 -2.08
N ASN A 54 -36.35 26.83 -2.12
CA ASN A 54 -35.49 27.19 -3.25
C ASN A 54 -35.11 26.01 -4.15
N TYR A 55 -35.65 24.81 -3.90
CA TYR A 55 -35.25 23.58 -4.58
C TYR A 55 -36.45 22.87 -5.19
N ASP A 56 -36.21 22.05 -6.22
CA ASP A 56 -37.24 21.19 -6.77
C ASP A 56 -37.53 20.05 -5.78
N VAL A 57 -38.68 20.11 -5.13
CA VAL A 57 -39.13 19.12 -4.14
C VAL A 57 -40.11 18.14 -4.79
N PHE A 58 -39.79 16.86 -4.68
CA PHE A 58 -40.59 15.75 -5.17
C PHE A 58 -41.07 14.91 -3.98
N VAL A 59 -42.37 14.83 -3.79
CA VAL A 59 -42.98 14.08 -2.69
C VAL A 59 -43.09 12.60 -3.04
N ILE A 60 -42.58 11.74 -2.17
CA ILE A 60 -42.73 10.28 -2.30
C ILE A 60 -44.10 9.87 -1.75
N GLU A 61 -45.14 9.89 -2.58
CA GLU A 61 -46.49 9.51 -2.13
C GLU A 61 -46.62 8.00 -1.89
N LYS A 62 -46.05 7.17 -2.78
CA LYS A 62 -46.13 5.70 -2.72
C LYS A 62 -44.95 4.94 -3.31
N ASN A 63 -44.22 5.53 -4.25
CA ASN A 63 -43.22 4.80 -5.03
C ASN A 63 -42.00 5.68 -5.33
N GLU A 64 -40.94 5.42 -4.57
CA GLU A 64 -39.68 6.11 -4.68
C GLU A 64 -39.00 5.93 -6.05
N ILE A 65 -39.00 4.73 -6.61
CA ILE A 65 -38.36 4.45 -7.92
C ILE A 65 -39.01 5.26 -9.03
N GLU A 66 -40.34 5.37 -9.03
CA GLU A 66 -41.05 6.16 -10.04
C GLU A 66 -40.72 7.65 -9.91
N VAL A 67 -40.61 8.16 -8.69
CA VAL A 67 -40.22 9.56 -8.44
C VAL A 67 -38.80 9.83 -8.96
N ILE A 68 -37.83 8.99 -8.60
CA ILE A 68 -36.44 9.14 -9.07
C ILE A 68 -36.38 9.00 -10.60
N LYS A 69 -37.15 8.10 -11.19
CA LYS A 69 -37.23 7.91 -12.63
C LYS A 69 -37.83 9.14 -13.34
N ASN A 70 -38.88 9.73 -12.79
CA ASN A 70 -39.47 10.96 -13.31
C ASN A 70 -38.47 12.11 -13.28
N ILE A 71 -37.75 12.27 -12.15
CA ILE A 71 -36.64 13.22 -12.06
C ILE A 71 -35.64 12.96 -13.18
N CYS A 72 -35.11 11.74 -13.30
CA CYS A 72 -34.11 11.39 -14.33
C CYS A 72 -34.59 11.61 -15.78
N ASN A 73 -35.89 11.54 -16.04
CA ASN A 73 -36.49 11.84 -17.34
C ASN A 73 -36.61 13.34 -17.61
N GLU A 74 -36.90 14.14 -16.58
CA GLU A 74 -37.11 15.59 -16.67
C GLU A 74 -35.80 16.39 -16.65
N ILE A 75 -34.77 15.90 -15.96
CA ILE A 75 -33.47 16.57 -15.89
C ILE A 75 -32.72 16.51 -17.22
N ASN A 76 -31.89 17.51 -17.46
CA ASN A 76 -30.98 17.58 -18.60
C ASN A 76 -29.49 17.47 -18.18
N SER A 77 -29.23 16.72 -17.10
CA SER A 77 -27.87 16.47 -16.59
C SER A 77 -27.26 15.22 -17.21
N ASP A 78 -25.94 15.20 -17.37
CA ASP A 78 -25.20 14.03 -17.87
C ASP A 78 -25.18 12.91 -16.83
N TYR A 79 -25.05 13.30 -15.55
CA TYR A 79 -24.89 12.41 -14.41
C TYR A 79 -25.93 12.62 -13.32
N VAL A 80 -26.12 11.58 -12.51
CA VAL A 80 -26.99 11.56 -11.34
C VAL A 80 -26.23 10.94 -10.17
N GLN A 81 -26.40 11.50 -8.98
CA GLN A 81 -25.93 10.92 -7.72
C GLN A 81 -27.06 10.95 -6.69
N ILE A 82 -27.21 9.84 -5.98
CA ILE A 82 -28.21 9.68 -4.94
C ILE A 82 -27.49 9.84 -3.59
N LEU A 83 -27.98 10.74 -2.76
CA LEU A 83 -27.47 11.03 -1.42
C LEU A 83 -28.62 10.97 -0.41
N THR A 84 -28.33 10.71 0.86
CA THR A 84 -29.27 10.99 1.95
C THR A 84 -29.03 12.40 2.51
N ALA A 85 -30.01 12.93 3.25
CA ALA A 85 -29.85 14.18 3.98
C ALA A 85 -28.65 14.18 4.97
N GLY A 86 -28.19 12.99 5.40
CA GLY A 86 -27.01 12.83 6.25
C GLY A 86 -25.70 13.01 5.50
N ASP A 87 -25.65 12.71 4.21
CA ASP A 87 -24.38 12.64 3.48
C ASP A 87 -23.80 14.03 3.18
N ARG A 88 -22.49 14.11 2.91
CA ARG A 88 -21.80 15.36 2.52
C ARG A 88 -20.85 15.08 1.36
N VAL A 89 -20.68 16.05 0.47
CA VAL A 89 -19.67 15.98 -0.59
C VAL A 89 -18.52 16.95 -0.34
N SER A 90 -17.32 16.58 -0.78
CA SER A 90 -16.15 17.46 -0.77
C SER A 90 -16.31 18.64 -1.75
N ILE A 91 -15.66 19.77 -1.45
CA ILE A 91 -15.79 21.02 -2.25
C ILE A 91 -15.33 20.86 -3.71
N ASP A 92 -14.41 19.94 -3.95
CA ASP A 92 -13.85 19.63 -5.26
C ASP A 92 -14.49 18.43 -5.95
N TRP A 93 -15.62 17.95 -5.43
CA TRP A 93 -16.30 16.78 -5.97
C TRP A 93 -16.72 16.93 -7.44
N LEU A 94 -17.30 18.09 -7.82
CA LEU A 94 -17.67 18.37 -9.21
C LEU A 94 -16.47 18.39 -10.16
N TYR A 95 -15.31 18.85 -9.68
CA TYR A 95 -14.09 18.89 -10.48
C TYR A 95 -13.61 17.48 -10.86
N ASP A 96 -13.69 16.53 -9.93
CA ASP A 96 -13.36 15.14 -10.19
C ASP A 96 -14.36 14.46 -11.12
N ILE A 97 -15.64 14.83 -11.03
CA ILE A 97 -16.68 14.34 -11.96
C ILE A 97 -16.40 14.83 -13.38
N GLU A 98 -16.16 16.12 -13.57
CA GLU A 98 -15.91 16.71 -14.89
C GLU A 98 -14.64 16.14 -15.55
N LYS A 99 -13.62 15.78 -14.76
CA LYS A 99 -12.41 15.10 -15.26
C LYS A 99 -12.67 13.69 -15.80
N ASN A 100 -13.70 13.02 -15.31
CA ASN A 100 -13.98 11.61 -15.60
C ASN A 100 -15.31 11.45 -16.38
N GLU A 101 -15.70 12.46 -17.15
CA GLU A 101 -16.99 12.53 -17.85
C GLU A 101 -17.23 11.50 -18.98
N HIS A 102 -16.27 10.62 -19.22
CA HIS A 102 -16.36 9.55 -20.22
C HIS A 102 -16.82 8.23 -19.61
N SER A 103 -16.98 8.18 -18.28
CA SER A 103 -17.28 6.95 -17.55
C SER A 103 -18.76 6.82 -17.28
N ASP A 104 -19.27 5.58 -17.31
CA ASP A 104 -20.65 5.29 -16.94
C ASP A 104 -20.84 5.42 -15.43
N ILE A 105 -19.81 5.05 -14.65
CA ILE A 105 -19.79 5.17 -13.20
C ILE A 105 -18.46 5.79 -12.77
N ILE A 106 -18.54 6.77 -11.88
CA ILE A 106 -17.40 7.35 -11.18
C ILE A 106 -17.56 7.02 -9.70
N ILE A 107 -16.58 6.35 -9.10
CA ILE A 107 -16.56 6.01 -7.67
C ILE A 107 -15.55 6.90 -6.95
N GLY A 108 -16.02 7.65 -5.97
CA GLY A 108 -15.18 8.52 -5.13
C GLY A 108 -14.70 7.88 -3.85
N SER A 109 -13.70 8.51 -3.24
CA SER A 109 -13.23 8.21 -1.89
C SER A 109 -14.35 8.34 -0.85
N GLN A 110 -14.23 7.58 0.24
CA GLN A 110 -15.30 7.48 1.22
C GLN A 110 -14.83 7.77 2.64
N ILE A 111 -15.55 8.66 3.33
CA ILE A 111 -15.41 8.90 4.76
C ILE A 111 -16.71 8.46 5.44
N TYR A 112 -16.60 7.76 6.56
CA TYR A 112 -17.76 7.31 7.34
C TYR A 112 -17.90 8.18 8.57
N ARG A 113 -19.11 8.67 8.83
CA ARG A 113 -19.42 9.52 9.99
C ARG A 113 -20.31 8.77 10.96
N GLY A 114 -19.74 8.33 12.08
CA GLY A 114 -20.45 7.65 13.16
C GLY A 114 -20.64 8.53 14.40
N SER A 115 -21.18 7.93 15.47
CA SER A 115 -21.37 8.60 16.76
C SER A 115 -20.06 9.01 17.45
N THR A 116 -18.95 8.37 17.09
CA THR A 116 -17.60 8.63 17.62
C THR A 116 -16.78 9.60 16.76
N GLY A 117 -17.32 10.06 15.62
CA GLY A 117 -16.64 10.96 14.68
C GLY A 117 -16.53 10.38 13.27
N GLU A 118 -15.68 11.01 12.46
CA GLU A 118 -15.37 10.59 11.08
C GLU A 118 -14.21 9.59 11.05
N PHE A 119 -14.27 8.57 10.19
CA PHE A 119 -13.24 7.54 10.05
C PHE A 119 -13.24 6.89 8.65
N ILE A 120 -12.18 6.14 8.34
CA ILE A 120 -12.08 5.26 7.17
C ILE A 120 -11.96 3.81 7.60
N TYR A 121 -12.33 2.87 6.74
CA TYR A 121 -12.04 1.43 6.91
C TYR A 121 -10.72 1.08 6.25
N ASN A 122 -9.75 0.59 7.03
CA ASN A 122 -8.39 0.34 6.57
C ASN A 122 -8.27 -0.82 5.57
N LEU A 123 -9.18 -1.78 5.68
CA LEU A 123 -9.15 -3.02 4.93
C LEU A 123 -10.06 -2.98 3.69
N SER A 124 -10.71 -1.85 3.42
CA SER A 124 -11.56 -1.63 2.24
C SER A 124 -10.76 -1.76 0.92
N SER A 125 -11.47 -1.89 -0.20
CA SER A 125 -10.84 -1.86 -1.53
C SER A 125 -10.50 -0.45 -2.03
N GLU A 126 -10.68 0.58 -1.20
CA GLU A 126 -10.40 1.97 -1.57
C GLU A 126 -8.91 2.18 -1.92
N GLY A 127 -8.66 2.71 -3.11
CA GLY A 127 -7.33 2.90 -3.68
C GLY A 127 -6.57 1.60 -3.99
N VAL A 128 -7.23 0.44 -3.90
CA VAL A 128 -6.74 -0.82 -4.50
C VAL A 128 -7.16 -0.89 -5.95
N PHE A 129 -8.42 -0.55 -6.24
CA PHE A 129 -8.90 -0.35 -7.61
C PHE A 129 -8.41 0.99 -8.17
N LYS A 130 -8.05 0.97 -9.45
CA LYS A 130 -7.57 2.12 -10.22
C LYS A 130 -8.25 2.16 -11.59
N ASN A 131 -8.05 3.22 -12.35
CA ASN A 131 -8.64 3.38 -13.71
C ASN A 131 -8.16 2.35 -14.74
N GLU A 132 -7.19 1.48 -14.39
CA GLU A 132 -6.79 0.34 -15.22
C GLU A 132 -7.66 -0.91 -14.98
N ASN A 133 -8.45 -0.93 -13.91
CA ASN A 133 -9.38 -2.02 -13.60
C ASN A 133 -10.64 -1.94 -14.44
N THR A 134 -11.18 -3.10 -14.80
CA THR A 134 -12.45 -3.21 -15.51
C THR A 134 -13.62 -3.37 -14.55
N ILE A 135 -14.84 -3.23 -15.06
CA ILE A 135 -16.05 -3.56 -14.31
C ILE A 135 -16.07 -5.03 -13.88
N ASP A 136 -15.54 -5.93 -14.72
CA ASP A 136 -15.44 -7.35 -14.39
C ASP A 136 -14.56 -7.60 -13.16
N ASP A 137 -13.48 -6.84 -12.98
CA ASP A 137 -12.63 -6.94 -11.78
C ASP A 137 -13.43 -6.57 -10.52
N VAL A 138 -14.24 -5.51 -10.59
CA VAL A 138 -15.06 -5.01 -9.48
C VAL A 138 -16.19 -5.99 -9.15
N LEU A 139 -16.90 -6.50 -10.17
CA LEU A 139 -17.96 -7.49 -9.99
C LEU A 139 -17.39 -8.80 -9.44
N LYS A 140 -16.25 -9.26 -9.96
CA LYS A 140 -15.54 -10.42 -9.43
C LYS A 140 -15.21 -10.21 -7.96
N PHE A 141 -14.71 -9.04 -7.57
CA PHE A 141 -14.44 -8.72 -6.18
C PHE A 141 -15.71 -8.72 -5.32
N TYR A 142 -16.77 -8.05 -5.76
CA TYR A 142 -18.04 -8.01 -5.03
C TYR A 142 -18.61 -9.41 -4.76
N PHE A 143 -18.67 -10.28 -5.77
CA PHE A 143 -19.24 -11.62 -5.64
C PHE A 143 -18.31 -12.63 -4.96
N LEU A 144 -16.98 -12.48 -5.04
CA LEU A 144 -16.06 -13.40 -4.38
C LEU A 144 -15.70 -12.97 -2.95
N SER A 145 -15.89 -11.69 -2.59
CA SER A 145 -15.71 -11.20 -1.22
C SER A 145 -16.93 -11.38 -0.32
N GLY A 146 -18.10 -11.72 -0.87
CA GLY A 146 -19.35 -11.77 -0.10
C GLY A 146 -20.08 -10.41 0.00
N GLY A 147 -19.67 -9.41 -0.80
CA GLY A 147 -20.26 -8.06 -0.77
C GLY A 147 -20.03 -7.30 0.55
N GLU A 148 -19.02 -7.68 1.34
CA GLU A 148 -18.79 -7.06 2.66
C GLU A 148 -18.20 -5.65 2.56
N ASP A 149 -17.46 -5.35 1.49
CA ASP A 149 -16.80 -4.05 1.36
C ASP A 149 -17.80 -2.93 1.00
N ARG A 150 -18.02 -2.05 1.97
CA ARG A 150 -18.88 -0.87 1.85
C ARG A 150 -18.53 0.02 0.67
N TYR A 151 -17.24 0.20 0.39
CA TYR A 151 -16.77 1.10 -0.67
C TYR A 151 -17.38 0.76 -2.04
N ILE A 152 -17.53 -0.53 -2.33
CA ILE A 152 -18.17 -1.02 -3.56
C ILE A 152 -19.68 -1.12 -3.42
N ARG A 153 -20.19 -1.50 -2.24
CA ARG A 153 -21.61 -1.74 -2.00
C ARG A 153 -22.48 -0.48 -1.98
N GLU A 154 -22.05 0.59 -1.30
CA GLU A 154 -22.89 1.77 -1.06
C GLU A 154 -23.07 2.61 -2.33
N ILE A 155 -24.22 3.28 -2.51
CA ILE A 155 -24.49 4.05 -3.73
C ILE A 155 -24.01 5.50 -3.66
N ASP A 156 -23.88 6.05 -2.46
CA ASP A 156 -23.69 7.48 -2.23
C ASP A 156 -22.35 7.98 -2.77
N ASN A 157 -21.33 7.12 -2.80
CA ASN A 157 -20.02 7.43 -3.37
C ASN A 157 -19.96 7.26 -4.91
N LYS A 158 -21.09 6.96 -5.56
CA LYS A 158 -21.18 6.67 -6.99
C LYS A 158 -21.92 7.77 -7.73
N VAL A 159 -21.28 8.29 -8.76
CA VAL A 159 -21.90 9.15 -9.76
C VAL A 159 -22.17 8.31 -10.99
N ILE A 160 -23.44 8.17 -11.35
CA ILE A 160 -23.92 7.24 -12.37
C ILE A 160 -24.41 8.07 -13.56
N SER A 161 -24.03 7.68 -14.78
CA SER A 161 -24.50 8.36 -15.98
C SER A 161 -26.02 8.24 -16.05
N ARG A 162 -26.70 9.32 -16.46
CA ARG A 162 -28.16 9.36 -16.54
C ARG A 162 -28.71 8.22 -17.41
N LYS A 163 -27.99 7.85 -18.46
CA LYS A 163 -28.31 6.69 -19.32
C LYS A 163 -28.38 5.39 -18.51
N ILE A 164 -27.33 5.06 -17.76
CA ILE A 164 -27.30 3.85 -16.94
C ILE A 164 -28.35 3.92 -15.83
N MET A 165 -28.48 5.07 -15.15
CA MET A 165 -29.49 5.24 -14.10
C MET A 165 -30.92 4.95 -14.62
N LEU A 166 -31.30 5.49 -15.78
CA LEU A 166 -32.61 5.21 -16.39
C LEU A 166 -32.80 3.72 -16.73
N GLN A 167 -31.78 3.06 -17.28
CA GLN A 167 -31.82 1.62 -17.57
C GLN A 167 -32.00 0.79 -16.30
N VAL A 168 -31.30 1.15 -15.21
CA VAL A 168 -31.43 0.48 -13.92
C VAL A 168 -32.84 0.63 -13.38
N LEU A 169 -33.36 1.87 -13.34
CA LEU A 169 -34.71 2.19 -12.84
C LEU A 169 -35.84 1.57 -13.68
N GLU A 170 -35.59 1.15 -14.92
CA GLU A 170 -36.55 0.37 -15.72
C GLU A 170 -36.64 -1.11 -15.31
N THR A 171 -35.59 -1.65 -14.67
CA THR A 171 -35.51 -3.07 -14.31
C THR A 171 -35.76 -3.35 -12.84
N VAL A 172 -35.50 -2.38 -11.96
CA VAL A 172 -35.81 -2.49 -10.53
C VAL A 172 -37.32 -2.48 -10.33
N LYS A 173 -37.85 -3.53 -9.69
CA LYS A 173 -39.29 -3.63 -9.43
C LYS A 173 -39.73 -2.67 -8.32
N GLN A 174 -40.97 -2.22 -8.42
CA GLN A 174 -41.61 -1.30 -7.46
C GLN A 174 -41.88 -2.02 -6.13
N GLU A 175 -40.93 -1.99 -5.21
CA GLU A 175 -41.06 -2.57 -3.88
C GLU A 175 -40.43 -1.63 -2.83
N ASN A 176 -41.14 -1.40 -1.73
CA ASN A 176 -40.63 -0.63 -0.59
C ASN A 176 -39.71 -1.56 0.22
N ASN A 177 -38.47 -1.74 -0.25
CA ASN A 177 -37.49 -2.67 0.32
C ASN A 177 -36.27 -1.90 0.86
N MET A 178 -35.78 -2.27 2.03
CA MET A 178 -34.63 -1.61 2.68
C MET A 178 -33.30 -1.77 1.95
N PHE A 179 -33.19 -2.72 1.03
CA PHE A 179 -32.01 -2.99 0.20
C PHE A 179 -32.07 -2.33 -1.18
N LEU A 180 -33.05 -1.45 -1.43
CA LEU A 180 -33.30 -0.84 -2.74
C LEU A 180 -32.06 -0.15 -3.34
N TYR A 181 -31.38 0.69 -2.58
CA TYR A 181 -30.21 1.41 -3.10
C TYR A 181 -28.99 0.51 -3.33
N TRP A 182 -28.86 -0.57 -2.55
CA TRP A 182 -27.84 -1.60 -2.81
C TRP A 182 -28.17 -2.34 -4.12
N GLU A 183 -29.44 -2.61 -4.40
CA GLU A 183 -29.90 -3.16 -5.68
C GLU A 183 -29.57 -2.20 -6.84
N ILE A 184 -29.88 -0.91 -6.72
CA ILE A 184 -29.56 0.10 -7.73
C ILE A 184 -28.05 0.19 -7.96
N GLY A 185 -27.26 0.27 -6.89
CA GLY A 185 -25.80 0.39 -6.96
C GLY A 185 -25.17 -0.80 -7.69
N LEU A 186 -25.57 -2.03 -7.34
CA LEU A 186 -25.06 -3.23 -8.00
C LEU A 186 -25.56 -3.36 -9.45
N LYS A 187 -26.84 -3.10 -9.72
CA LYS A 187 -27.36 -3.11 -11.11
C LYS A 187 -26.66 -2.10 -11.98
N SER A 188 -26.32 -0.93 -11.44
CA SER A 188 -25.52 0.06 -12.15
C SER A 188 -24.17 -0.53 -12.55
N LEU A 189 -23.47 -1.21 -11.63
CA LEU A 189 -22.21 -1.89 -11.95
C LEU A 189 -22.38 -2.98 -13.02
N VAL A 190 -23.46 -3.76 -12.98
CA VAL A 190 -23.74 -4.81 -13.98
C VAL A 190 -24.05 -4.25 -15.37
N MET A 191 -24.67 -3.06 -15.44
CA MET A 191 -25.09 -2.44 -16.71
C MET A 191 -24.05 -1.49 -17.31
N ALA A 192 -23.10 -1.00 -16.51
CA ALA A 192 -22.07 -0.10 -16.98
C ALA A 192 -21.05 -0.82 -17.89
N GLU A 193 -20.43 -0.07 -18.79
CA GLU A 193 -19.33 -0.56 -19.65
C GLU A 193 -17.97 0.00 -19.19
N ASN A 194 -17.96 1.22 -18.64
CA ASN A 194 -16.74 1.91 -18.22
C ASN A 194 -16.85 2.49 -16.81
N ILE A 195 -15.80 2.34 -16.01
CA ILE A 195 -15.75 2.81 -14.62
C ILE A 195 -14.49 3.65 -14.39
N SER A 196 -14.58 4.64 -13.49
CA SER A 196 -13.43 5.39 -12.99
C SER A 196 -13.44 5.51 -11.48
N PHE A 197 -12.24 5.56 -10.90
CA PHE A 197 -11.99 5.74 -9.48
C PHE A 197 -11.29 7.08 -9.28
N VAL A 198 -11.77 7.87 -8.32
CA VAL A 198 -11.18 9.17 -7.96
C VAL A 198 -10.78 9.17 -6.48
N GLU A 199 -9.60 9.71 -6.19
CA GLU A 199 -8.97 9.64 -4.85
C GLU A 199 -8.93 11.00 -4.12
N ASP A 200 -9.23 12.12 -4.80
CA ASP A 200 -9.00 13.47 -4.27
C ASP A 200 -10.26 14.07 -3.64
N GLY A 201 -11.40 13.91 -4.31
CA GLY A 201 -12.73 14.20 -3.82
C GLY A 201 -13.36 12.99 -3.13
N TYR A 202 -14.11 13.27 -2.08
CA TYR A 202 -14.77 12.25 -1.25
C TYR A 202 -16.24 12.55 -1.00
N VAL A 203 -16.97 11.50 -0.65
CA VAL A 203 -18.30 11.55 -0.02
C VAL A 203 -18.17 11.12 1.44
N SER A 204 -18.83 11.85 2.33
CA SER A 204 -18.95 11.51 3.74
C SER A 204 -20.31 10.89 4.00
N TYR A 205 -20.36 9.59 4.21
CA TYR A 205 -21.56 8.82 4.52
C TYR A 205 -21.94 8.92 5.99
N ASP A 206 -23.21 9.19 6.26
CA ASP A 206 -23.73 9.15 7.63
C ASP A 206 -24.07 7.72 8.06
N MET A 207 -23.35 7.18 9.04
CA MET A 207 -23.62 5.83 9.58
C MET A 207 -25.01 5.73 10.24
N LYS A 208 -25.68 6.85 10.56
CA LYS A 208 -27.11 6.80 10.96
C LYS A 208 -28.00 6.26 9.85
N ASN A 209 -27.59 6.32 8.58
CA ASN A 209 -28.34 5.72 7.48
C ASN A 209 -28.54 4.21 7.69
N ASP A 210 -27.60 3.52 8.36
CA ASP A 210 -27.71 2.09 8.68
C ASP A 210 -28.85 1.78 9.68
N SER A 211 -29.24 2.74 10.53
CA SER A 211 -30.28 2.52 11.54
C SER A 211 -31.62 2.18 10.91
N LYS A 212 -31.87 2.66 9.68
CA LYS A 212 -33.07 2.35 8.89
C LYS A 212 -33.21 0.86 8.58
N ILE A 213 -32.09 0.13 8.51
CA ILE A 213 -32.06 -1.32 8.29
C ILE A 213 -32.11 -2.04 9.64
N PHE A 214 -31.23 -1.68 10.57
CA PHE A 214 -30.98 -2.50 11.76
C PHE A 214 -31.87 -2.19 12.99
N GLU A 215 -32.62 -1.07 13.01
CA GLU A 215 -33.60 -0.80 14.08
C GLU A 215 -34.96 -1.46 13.83
N LYS A 216 -35.23 -1.90 12.58
CA LYS A 216 -36.48 -2.55 12.18
C LYS A 216 -36.65 -3.95 12.78
N ASN A 217 -37.83 -4.54 12.59
CA ASN A 217 -38.05 -5.93 13.00
C ASN A 217 -37.12 -6.87 12.21
N TYR A 218 -36.26 -7.62 12.90
CA TYR A 218 -35.29 -8.51 12.26
C TYR A 218 -35.93 -9.59 11.37
N GLU A 219 -37.18 -10.02 11.64
CA GLU A 219 -37.88 -11.00 10.77
C GLU A 219 -38.23 -10.38 9.42
N GLU A 220 -38.69 -9.13 9.41
CA GLU A 220 -38.98 -8.35 8.19
C GLU A 220 -37.70 -8.11 7.39
N VAL A 221 -36.62 -7.70 8.07
CA VAL A 221 -35.29 -7.52 7.47
C VAL A 221 -34.80 -8.79 6.78
N LEU A 222 -34.91 -9.94 7.45
CA LEU A 222 -34.46 -11.22 6.92
C LEU A 222 -35.34 -11.72 5.76
N LEU A 223 -36.64 -11.42 5.76
CA LEU A 223 -37.53 -11.73 4.64
C LEU A 223 -37.17 -10.91 3.40
N GLU A 224 -37.04 -9.59 3.55
CA GLU A 224 -36.62 -8.69 2.46
C GLU A 224 -35.23 -9.05 1.92
N ALA A 225 -34.31 -9.44 2.81
CA ALA A 225 -32.99 -9.95 2.44
C ALA A 225 -33.07 -11.24 1.61
N SER A 226 -33.99 -12.16 1.95
CA SER A 226 -34.21 -13.38 1.17
C SER A 226 -34.62 -13.08 -0.26
N ASP A 227 -35.51 -12.11 -0.44
CA ASP A 227 -35.97 -11.71 -1.77
C ASP A 227 -34.89 -10.96 -2.55
N PHE A 228 -34.11 -10.10 -1.88
CA PHE A 228 -32.93 -9.45 -2.46
C PHE A 228 -31.90 -10.48 -2.96
N ILE A 229 -31.51 -11.45 -2.12
CA ILE A 229 -30.53 -12.48 -2.50
C ILE A 229 -31.02 -13.31 -3.70
N LYS A 230 -32.30 -13.71 -3.73
CA LYS A 230 -32.85 -14.46 -4.88
C LYS A 230 -32.80 -13.66 -6.18
N LYS A 231 -33.08 -12.36 -6.13
CA LYS A 231 -32.96 -11.47 -7.31
C LYS A 231 -31.50 -11.41 -7.77
N LEU A 232 -30.57 -11.22 -6.82
CA LEU A 232 -29.14 -11.17 -7.12
C LEU A 232 -28.60 -12.45 -7.74
N GLU A 233 -29.08 -13.62 -7.34
CA GLU A 233 -28.65 -14.90 -7.93
C GLU A 233 -28.97 -14.96 -9.43
N VAL A 234 -30.12 -14.41 -9.83
CA VAL A 234 -30.56 -14.36 -11.22
C VAL A 234 -29.67 -13.41 -12.03
N GLU A 235 -29.28 -12.29 -11.43
CA GLU A 235 -28.56 -11.18 -12.07
C GLU A 235 -27.04 -11.34 -12.06
N ALA A 236 -26.51 -12.18 -11.17
CA ALA A 236 -25.09 -12.46 -11.09
C ALA A 236 -24.53 -12.91 -12.45
N PRO A 237 -23.34 -12.40 -12.86
CA PRO A 237 -22.68 -12.85 -14.08
C PRO A 237 -22.59 -14.37 -14.15
N THR A 238 -22.80 -14.94 -15.34
CA THR A 238 -22.90 -16.40 -15.55
C THR A 238 -21.72 -17.17 -14.94
N GLU A 239 -20.52 -16.59 -14.99
CA GLU A 239 -19.30 -17.18 -14.44
C GLU A 239 -19.27 -17.22 -12.91
N LEU A 240 -19.93 -16.27 -12.25
CA LEU A 240 -19.94 -16.08 -10.79
C LEU A 240 -21.12 -16.77 -10.10
N LYS A 241 -22.13 -17.24 -10.85
CA LYS A 241 -23.26 -18.01 -10.27
C LYS A 241 -22.82 -19.25 -9.50
N LYS A 242 -21.67 -19.84 -9.86
CA LYS A 242 -21.12 -21.03 -9.17
C LYS A 242 -20.65 -20.74 -7.74
N THR A 243 -20.32 -19.49 -7.42
CA THR A 243 -19.84 -19.06 -6.10
C THR A 243 -20.94 -18.36 -5.29
N PHE A 244 -22.16 -18.28 -5.83
CA PHE A 244 -23.24 -17.50 -5.24
C PHE A 244 -23.74 -18.05 -3.90
N ASP A 245 -23.68 -19.37 -3.69
CA ASP A 245 -24.00 -19.99 -2.39
C ASP A 245 -23.02 -19.55 -1.29
N ASP A 246 -21.72 -19.48 -1.62
CA ASP A 246 -20.69 -18.98 -0.70
C ASP A 246 -20.86 -17.48 -0.46
N TRP A 247 -21.12 -16.70 -1.52
CA TRP A 247 -21.44 -15.27 -1.41
C TRP A 247 -22.64 -15.02 -0.50
N SER A 248 -23.74 -15.76 -0.68
CA SER A 248 -24.97 -15.62 0.09
C SER A 248 -24.73 -15.88 1.57
N LYS A 249 -23.93 -16.91 1.89
CA LYS A 249 -23.55 -17.23 3.27
C LYS A 249 -22.73 -16.11 3.91
N ASP A 250 -21.74 -15.58 3.20
CA ASP A 250 -20.89 -14.49 3.70
C ASP A 250 -21.69 -13.20 3.88
N TRP A 251 -22.48 -12.81 2.88
CA TRP A 251 -23.36 -11.65 2.94
C TRP A 251 -24.35 -11.74 4.12
N LEU A 252 -25.00 -12.90 4.30
CA LEU A 252 -25.92 -13.13 5.42
C LEU A 252 -25.22 -13.01 6.77
N ARG A 253 -24.01 -13.55 6.93
CA ARG A 253 -23.26 -13.42 8.19
C ARG A 253 -22.99 -11.96 8.55
N ASN A 254 -22.70 -11.10 7.58
CA ASN A 254 -22.51 -9.67 7.82
C ASN A 254 -23.81 -8.97 8.20
N LEU A 255 -24.91 -9.25 7.48
CA LEU A 255 -26.23 -8.74 7.85
C LEU A 255 -26.59 -9.12 9.29
N ILE A 256 -26.35 -10.38 9.65
CA ILE A 256 -26.60 -10.90 11.00
C ILE A 256 -25.75 -10.17 12.01
N GLN A 257 -24.45 -10.00 11.76
CA GLN A 257 -23.57 -9.27 12.67
C GLN A 257 -24.05 -7.84 12.90
N GLY A 258 -24.59 -7.17 11.87
CA GLY A 258 -25.27 -5.88 11.98
C GLY A 258 -26.50 -5.95 12.89
N LEU A 259 -27.44 -6.86 12.61
CA LEU A 259 -28.65 -7.07 13.43
C LEU A 259 -28.31 -7.39 14.89
N LYS A 260 -27.25 -8.17 15.12
CA LYS A 260 -26.74 -8.52 16.44
C LYS A 260 -26.31 -7.28 17.26
N ASN A 261 -25.84 -6.23 16.60
CA ASN A 261 -25.45 -5.00 17.29
C ASN A 261 -26.65 -4.17 17.76
N TYR A 262 -27.83 -4.37 17.17
CA TYR A 262 -29.05 -3.57 17.44
C TYR A 262 -30.13 -4.34 18.21
N HIS A 263 -30.12 -5.67 18.18
CA HIS A 263 -31.11 -6.52 18.86
C HIS A 263 -30.49 -7.43 19.92
N ALA A 264 -31.16 -7.56 21.07
CA ALA A 264 -30.66 -8.35 22.20
C ALA A 264 -30.92 -9.87 22.10
N ASP A 265 -31.83 -10.33 21.24
CA ASP A 265 -32.26 -11.74 21.17
C ASP A 265 -31.58 -12.53 20.03
N TYR A 266 -30.34 -12.95 20.28
CA TYR A 266 -29.50 -13.65 19.33
C TYR A 266 -30.02 -15.03 18.89
N ASN A 267 -30.56 -15.81 19.82
CA ASN A 267 -31.00 -17.18 19.54
C ASN A 267 -32.24 -17.18 18.63
N SER A 268 -33.11 -16.18 18.76
CA SER A 268 -34.29 -16.03 17.91
C SER A 268 -33.92 -15.66 16.48
N ILE A 269 -32.92 -14.78 16.27
CA ILE A 269 -32.42 -14.43 14.93
C ILE A 269 -31.92 -15.69 14.20
N GLU A 270 -31.12 -16.53 14.86
CA GLU A 270 -30.57 -17.78 14.26
C GLU A 270 -31.66 -18.78 13.85
N ASN A 271 -32.73 -18.91 14.65
CA ASN A 271 -33.87 -19.77 14.31
C ASN A 271 -34.65 -19.26 13.09
N VAL A 272 -34.83 -17.93 12.97
CA VAL A 272 -35.53 -17.31 11.84
C VAL A 272 -34.71 -17.42 10.55
N ILE A 273 -33.38 -17.33 10.63
CA ILE A 273 -32.52 -17.57 9.47
C ILE A 273 -32.67 -19.00 8.96
N GLN A 274 -32.66 -19.98 9.86
CA GLN A 274 -32.81 -21.37 9.48
C GLN A 274 -34.20 -21.63 8.84
N SER A 275 -35.24 -20.93 9.26
CA SER A 275 -36.59 -21.07 8.68
C SER A 275 -36.71 -20.39 7.30
N ILE A 276 -36.12 -19.20 7.12
CA ILE A 276 -36.21 -18.42 5.86
C ILE A 276 -35.25 -18.96 4.80
N PHE A 277 -33.97 -19.12 5.14
CA PHE A 277 -32.91 -19.43 4.18
C PHE A 277 -32.64 -20.92 4.04
N GLN A 278 -33.03 -21.74 5.03
CA GLN A 278 -32.74 -23.18 5.07
C GLN A 278 -31.24 -23.52 4.97
N ILE A 279 -30.37 -22.56 5.31
CA ILE A 279 -28.91 -22.68 5.28
C ILE A 279 -28.40 -22.77 6.72
N LYS A 280 -27.42 -23.65 6.95
CA LYS A 280 -26.65 -23.66 8.19
C LYS A 280 -25.43 -22.77 8.02
N LEU A 281 -25.35 -21.69 8.79
CA LEU A 281 -24.20 -20.80 8.82
C LEU A 281 -23.17 -21.32 9.82
N ASP A 282 -22.03 -21.82 9.34
CA ASP A 282 -20.89 -22.12 10.21
C ASP A 282 -20.26 -20.80 10.70
N SER A 283 -19.84 -20.76 11.97
CA SER A 283 -19.33 -19.57 12.68
C SER A 283 -17.95 -19.08 12.21
N LYS A 284 -17.30 -19.78 11.28
CA LYS A 284 -15.89 -19.54 10.94
C LYS A 284 -15.66 -18.51 9.82
N ASN A 285 -16.62 -18.30 8.92
CA ASN A 285 -16.36 -17.58 7.67
C ASN A 285 -17.27 -16.35 7.53
N GLY A 286 -17.04 -15.27 8.26
CA GLY A 286 -17.85 -14.05 8.15
C GLY A 286 -17.59 -13.15 9.33
N THR A 287 -16.50 -12.39 9.26
CA THR A 287 -15.95 -11.62 10.38
C THR A 287 -16.09 -10.12 10.19
N GLY A 288 -16.83 -9.66 9.17
CA GLY A 288 -16.85 -8.24 8.79
C GLY A 288 -15.43 -7.73 8.51
N TYR A 289 -14.61 -8.53 7.80
CA TYR A 289 -13.17 -8.29 7.67
C TYR A 289 -12.86 -6.89 7.14
N PHE A 290 -13.51 -6.50 6.05
CA PHE A 290 -13.37 -5.18 5.41
C PHE A 290 -13.82 -4.02 6.33
N GLU A 291 -14.72 -4.30 7.28
CA GLU A 291 -15.26 -3.32 8.24
C GLU A 291 -14.58 -3.43 9.65
N SER A 292 -13.58 -4.30 9.81
CA SER A 292 -13.07 -4.68 11.14
C SER A 292 -12.02 -3.73 11.72
N LEU A 293 -11.40 -2.89 10.89
CA LEU A 293 -10.38 -1.92 11.29
C LEU A 293 -10.76 -0.53 10.81
N ILE A 294 -10.73 0.42 11.74
CA ILE A 294 -11.05 1.82 11.46
C ILE A 294 -9.88 2.74 11.82
N THR A 295 -9.75 3.81 11.06
CA THR A 295 -8.84 4.92 11.37
C THR A 295 -9.63 6.22 11.43
N PRO A 296 -9.66 6.90 12.58
CA PRO A 296 -10.30 8.21 12.70
C PRO A 296 -9.69 9.23 11.74
N ILE A 297 -10.51 10.12 11.19
CA ILE A 297 -10.04 11.24 10.37
C ILE A 297 -9.33 12.26 11.27
N GLY A 298 -8.06 12.54 10.94
CA GLY A 298 -7.24 13.52 11.65
C GLY A 298 -7.42 14.96 11.17
N TYR A 299 -6.78 15.90 11.88
CA TYR A 299 -6.75 17.33 11.54
C TYR A 299 -6.29 17.63 10.10
N SER A 300 -5.43 16.78 9.54
CA SER A 300 -4.87 16.91 8.18
C SER A 300 -5.94 17.06 7.08
N TYR A 301 -7.02 16.28 7.14
CA TYR A 301 -8.13 16.35 6.16
C TYR A 301 -8.88 17.69 6.26
N LYS A 302 -9.16 18.13 7.48
CA LYS A 302 -9.79 19.43 7.74
C LYS A 302 -8.91 20.57 7.23
N TYR A 303 -7.60 20.46 7.43
CA TYR A 303 -6.64 21.46 6.95
C TYR A 303 -6.59 21.52 5.41
N LEU A 304 -6.61 20.37 4.71
CA LEU A 304 -6.72 20.34 3.25
C LEU A 304 -8.04 20.98 2.78
N ALA A 305 -9.16 20.69 3.43
CA ALA A 305 -10.45 21.30 3.11
C ALA A 305 -10.41 22.83 3.32
N GLU A 306 -9.74 23.33 4.36
CA GLU A 306 -9.53 24.77 4.58
C GLU A 306 -8.71 25.41 3.45
N ILE A 307 -7.65 24.74 2.98
CA ILE A 307 -6.84 25.18 1.84
C ILE A 307 -7.73 25.30 0.59
N LYS A 308 -8.46 24.23 0.24
CA LYS A 308 -9.35 24.20 -0.94
C LYS A 308 -10.43 25.29 -0.86
N LYS A 309 -11.04 25.50 0.31
CA LYS A 309 -12.01 26.58 0.57
C LYS A 309 -11.41 27.96 0.40
N LYS A 310 -10.19 28.20 0.92
CA LYS A 310 -9.52 29.50 0.74
C LYS A 310 -9.15 29.75 -0.73
N ILE A 311 -8.77 28.72 -1.49
CA ILE A 311 -8.55 28.86 -2.94
C ILE A 311 -9.86 29.23 -3.64
N ALA A 312 -10.98 28.58 -3.32
CA ALA A 312 -12.27 28.84 -3.97
C ALA A 312 -12.87 30.21 -3.60
N SER A 313 -12.53 30.76 -2.43
CA SER A 313 -13.10 32.01 -1.91
C SER A 313 -12.99 33.21 -2.86
N ALA A 314 -13.99 34.10 -2.82
CA ALA A 314 -14.04 35.30 -3.64
C ALA A 314 -12.99 36.36 -3.26
N ASP A 315 -12.53 36.35 -1.99
CA ASP A 315 -11.48 37.24 -1.49
C ASP A 315 -10.07 36.72 -1.81
N CYS A 316 -9.94 35.60 -2.54
CA CYS A 316 -8.67 35.11 -3.07
C CYS A 316 -8.62 35.33 -4.59
N GLU A 317 -7.67 36.12 -5.07
CA GLU A 317 -7.45 36.37 -6.50
C GLU A 317 -6.16 35.72 -7.00
N TYR A 318 -5.12 35.71 -6.16
CA TYR A 318 -3.81 35.16 -6.45
C TYR A 318 -3.50 33.99 -5.52
N VAL A 319 -2.96 32.92 -6.09
CA VAL A 319 -2.43 31.78 -5.33
C VAL A 319 -0.98 31.57 -5.74
N GLY A 320 -0.09 31.61 -4.75
CA GLY A 320 1.34 31.47 -4.93
C GLY A 320 1.83 30.13 -4.42
N PHE A 321 2.77 29.53 -5.14
CA PHE A 321 3.39 28.26 -4.77
C PHE A 321 4.91 28.39 -4.72
N ASP A 322 5.52 27.74 -3.74
CA ASP A 322 6.92 27.36 -3.84
C ASP A 322 7.12 26.24 -4.89
N ILE A 323 8.38 26.04 -5.33
CA ILE A 323 8.74 25.00 -6.29
C ILE A 323 9.05 23.66 -5.58
N PHE A 324 10.15 23.57 -4.84
CA PHE A 324 10.70 22.28 -4.40
C PHE A 324 10.06 21.80 -3.11
N ASP A 325 9.85 20.49 -3.00
CA ASP A 325 9.02 19.88 -1.96
C ASP A 325 7.60 20.47 -1.88
N THR A 326 7.13 21.23 -2.88
CA THR A 326 5.78 21.83 -2.94
C THR A 326 5.08 21.46 -4.23
N LEU A 327 5.53 21.99 -5.37
CA LEU A 327 5.09 21.60 -6.71
C LEU A 327 5.92 20.45 -7.28
N ILE A 328 7.21 20.45 -7.00
CA ILE A 328 8.20 19.51 -7.52
C ILE A 328 8.74 18.68 -6.36
N GLU A 329 8.84 17.37 -6.56
CA GLU A 329 9.55 16.46 -5.66
C GLU A 329 10.75 15.83 -6.38
N ARG A 330 11.70 15.34 -5.59
CA ARG A 330 12.86 14.59 -6.05
C ARG A 330 12.89 13.23 -5.34
N PRO A 331 13.46 12.18 -5.93
CA PRO A 331 13.57 10.85 -5.33
C PRO A 331 14.76 10.75 -4.34
N PHE A 332 14.98 11.80 -3.57
CA PHE A 332 16.16 11.98 -2.73
C PHE A 332 15.76 12.33 -1.30
N TRP A 333 16.47 11.77 -0.31
CA TRP A 333 16.15 11.98 1.10
C TRP A 333 16.47 13.41 1.51
N GLU A 334 17.59 13.91 1.00
CA GLU A 334 17.95 15.32 1.06
C GLU A 334 18.26 15.85 -0.35
N PRO A 335 18.00 17.12 -0.66
CA PRO A 335 18.34 17.70 -1.96
C PRO A 335 19.81 17.50 -2.38
N ILE A 336 20.73 17.45 -1.41
CA ILE A 336 22.16 17.26 -1.63
C ILE A 336 22.53 15.85 -2.12
N ASP A 337 21.63 14.87 -2.02
CA ASP A 337 21.88 13.50 -2.49
C ASP A 337 22.05 13.43 -4.01
N LEU A 338 21.44 14.35 -4.76
CA LEU A 338 21.67 14.49 -6.19
C LEU A 338 23.17 14.63 -6.51
N PHE A 339 23.91 15.34 -5.65
CA PHE A 339 25.34 15.57 -5.87
C PHE A 339 26.17 14.29 -5.78
N LYS A 340 25.67 13.21 -5.15
CA LYS A 340 26.37 11.91 -5.16
C LYS A 340 26.44 11.28 -6.54
N PHE A 341 25.52 11.61 -7.44
CA PHE A 341 25.54 11.15 -8.83
C PHE A 341 26.55 11.93 -9.70
N LEU A 342 27.04 13.07 -9.21
CA LEU A 342 28.13 13.83 -9.83
C LEU A 342 29.49 13.15 -9.63
N ASP A 343 29.66 12.38 -8.55
CA ASP A 343 30.96 11.77 -8.18
C ASP A 343 31.49 10.86 -9.29
N THR A 344 30.63 9.98 -9.84
CA THR A 344 31.02 9.04 -10.90
C THR A 344 31.53 9.78 -12.13
N LYS A 345 30.77 10.79 -12.61
CA LYS A 345 31.12 11.59 -13.78
C LYS A 345 32.40 12.40 -13.55
N PHE A 346 32.55 13.00 -12.39
CA PHE A 346 33.74 13.78 -12.05
C PHE A 346 35.01 12.92 -12.07
N ASN A 347 34.96 11.75 -11.43
CA ASN A 347 36.10 10.83 -11.40
C ASN A 347 36.40 10.24 -12.80
N GLU A 348 35.40 10.10 -13.66
CA GLU A 348 35.58 9.76 -15.08
C GLU A 348 36.37 10.82 -15.84
N LEU A 349 36.05 12.09 -15.65
CA LEU A 349 36.78 13.21 -16.27
C LEU A 349 38.24 13.31 -15.81
N LEU A 350 38.54 12.83 -14.61
CA LEU A 350 39.91 12.70 -14.09
C LEU A 350 40.62 11.41 -14.51
N GLY A 351 39.94 10.54 -15.28
CA GLY A 351 40.48 9.28 -15.79
C GLY A 351 40.57 8.16 -14.74
N LYS A 352 39.74 8.20 -13.68
CA LYS A 352 39.64 7.18 -12.61
C LYS A 352 40.97 6.86 -11.91
N LYS A 353 41.93 7.79 -11.89
CA LYS A 353 43.23 7.62 -11.21
C LYS A 353 43.13 7.72 -9.69
N THR A 354 42.13 8.43 -9.21
CA THR A 354 41.81 8.66 -7.79
C THR A 354 40.30 8.61 -7.62
N VAL A 355 39.85 8.46 -6.37
CA VAL A 355 38.43 8.54 -6.00
C VAL A 355 38.24 9.80 -5.16
N ILE A 356 37.58 10.81 -5.73
CA ILE A 356 37.29 12.10 -5.10
C ILE A 356 35.79 12.19 -4.82
N ASP A 357 35.43 12.63 -3.62
CA ASP A 357 34.06 13.00 -3.25
C ASP A 357 33.78 14.43 -3.74
N PHE A 358 33.30 14.54 -4.98
CA PHE A 358 32.95 15.81 -5.59
C PHE A 358 31.68 16.39 -4.97
N SER A 359 30.77 15.55 -4.48
CA SER A 359 29.55 16.00 -3.82
C SER A 359 29.83 16.90 -2.62
N LEU A 360 30.87 16.59 -1.83
CA LEU A 360 31.33 17.44 -0.74
C LEU A 360 31.90 18.77 -1.27
N ILE A 361 32.74 18.71 -2.31
CA ILE A 361 33.33 19.90 -2.95
C ILE A 361 32.23 20.83 -3.47
N ARG A 362 31.20 20.28 -4.13
CA ARG A 362 30.06 21.01 -4.66
C ARG A 362 29.25 21.70 -3.56
N ARG A 363 29.00 21.00 -2.44
CA ARG A 363 28.26 21.56 -1.29
C ARG A 363 29.03 22.70 -0.61
N GLU A 364 30.30 22.47 -0.28
CA GLU A 364 31.15 23.49 0.33
C GLU A 364 31.41 24.66 -0.64
N GLY A 365 31.54 24.38 -1.93
CA GLY A 365 31.68 25.36 -3.00
C GLY A 365 30.51 26.35 -3.05
N GLU A 366 29.27 25.88 -2.95
CA GLU A 366 28.11 26.77 -2.89
C GLU A 366 28.07 27.61 -1.63
N GLN A 367 28.29 27.00 -0.46
CA GLN A 367 28.26 27.75 0.80
C GLN A 367 29.32 28.86 0.82
N ASN A 368 30.53 28.55 0.36
CA ASN A 368 31.62 29.53 0.29
C ASN A 368 31.40 30.57 -0.82
N CYS A 369 30.83 30.18 -1.96
CA CYS A 369 30.41 31.10 -3.03
C CYS A 369 29.39 32.13 -2.51
N ARG A 370 28.35 31.67 -1.80
CA ARG A 370 27.34 32.55 -1.17
C ARG A 370 27.99 33.55 -0.21
N ARG A 371 28.89 33.10 0.66
CA ARG A 371 29.62 34.00 1.58
C ARG A 371 30.48 35.01 0.84
N PHE A 372 31.27 34.56 -0.13
CA PHE A 372 32.18 35.39 -0.90
C PHE A 372 31.44 36.49 -1.67
N TYR A 373 30.35 36.14 -2.37
CA TYR A 373 29.61 37.13 -3.14
C TYR A 373 28.70 38.02 -2.31
N HIS A 374 28.22 37.56 -1.15
CA HIS A 374 27.50 38.42 -0.22
C HIS A 374 28.37 39.58 0.29
N GLU A 375 29.67 39.34 0.53
CA GLU A 375 30.61 40.40 0.90
C GLU A 375 30.85 41.41 -0.23
N LEU A 376 30.87 40.94 -1.48
CA LEU A 376 31.08 41.79 -2.66
C LEU A 376 29.81 42.53 -3.12
N ARG A 377 28.64 41.91 -2.91
CA ARG A 377 27.33 42.39 -3.37
C ARG A 377 26.30 42.24 -2.23
N PRO A 378 26.34 43.08 -1.18
CA PRO A 378 25.46 42.92 -0.02
C PRO A 378 23.96 43.05 -0.32
N SER A 379 23.60 43.73 -1.42
CA SER A 379 22.21 43.88 -1.88
C SER A 379 21.70 42.70 -2.71
N CYS A 380 22.57 41.73 -3.03
CA CYS A 380 22.23 40.51 -3.75
C CYS A 380 22.26 39.35 -2.76
N GLU A 381 21.10 38.77 -2.51
CA GLU A 381 20.90 37.76 -1.46
C GLU A 381 21.15 36.32 -1.93
N ASP A 382 21.31 36.10 -3.24
CA ASP A 382 21.44 34.76 -3.83
C ASP A 382 22.55 34.69 -4.90
N VAL A 383 22.95 33.47 -5.27
CA VAL A 383 23.99 33.18 -6.27
C VAL A 383 23.44 32.28 -7.37
N THR A 384 24.08 32.30 -8.53
CA THR A 384 23.76 31.44 -9.68
C THR A 384 24.60 30.16 -9.70
N ILE A 385 24.12 29.11 -10.36
CA ILE A 385 24.90 27.88 -10.60
C ILE A 385 26.25 28.17 -11.27
N SER A 386 26.27 29.08 -12.24
CA SER A 386 27.48 29.48 -12.96
C SER A 386 28.51 30.11 -12.01
N GLU A 387 28.05 30.97 -11.09
CA GLU A 387 28.92 31.57 -10.08
C GLU A 387 29.49 30.53 -9.11
N ILE A 388 28.69 29.53 -8.72
CA ILE A 388 29.14 28.41 -7.87
C ILE A 388 30.27 27.63 -8.57
N TYR A 389 30.08 27.24 -9.84
CA TYR A 389 31.08 26.47 -10.57
C TYR A 389 32.32 27.31 -10.96
N ASN A 390 32.16 28.60 -11.24
CA ASN A 390 33.28 29.54 -11.39
C ASN A 390 34.10 29.62 -10.11
N PHE A 391 33.44 29.75 -8.96
CA PHE A 391 34.10 29.79 -7.66
C PHE A 391 34.89 28.49 -7.40
N ILE A 392 34.30 27.33 -7.67
CA ILE A 392 34.99 26.03 -7.54
C ILE A 392 36.22 25.96 -8.47
N SER A 393 36.08 26.42 -9.71
CA SER A 393 37.21 26.46 -10.65
C SER A 393 38.36 27.33 -10.13
N GLU A 394 38.05 28.56 -9.73
CA GLU A 394 39.05 29.57 -9.38
C GLU A 394 39.68 29.32 -8.00
N GLN A 395 38.86 28.97 -7.01
CA GLN A 395 39.31 28.88 -5.61
C GLN A 395 39.83 27.48 -5.25
N TYR A 396 39.34 26.42 -5.89
CA TYR A 396 39.75 25.04 -5.59
C TYR A 396 40.69 24.45 -6.64
N GLY A 397 40.96 25.17 -7.73
CA GLY A 397 42.01 24.83 -8.70
C GLY A 397 41.63 23.78 -9.74
N PHE A 398 40.33 23.52 -9.94
CA PHE A 398 39.85 22.67 -11.03
C PHE A 398 39.79 23.42 -12.35
N SER A 399 40.07 22.74 -13.46
CA SER A 399 40.06 23.38 -14.78
C SER A 399 38.64 23.79 -15.15
N LYS A 400 38.52 24.95 -15.80
CA LYS A 400 37.24 25.53 -16.23
C LYS A 400 36.42 24.56 -17.09
N SER A 401 37.08 23.82 -17.98
CA SER A 401 36.45 22.79 -18.82
C SER A 401 35.77 21.69 -18.00
N ILE A 402 36.39 21.23 -16.91
CA ILE A 402 35.79 20.20 -16.04
C ILE A 402 34.60 20.78 -15.30
N THR A 403 34.75 21.96 -14.69
CA THR A 403 33.65 22.59 -13.95
C THR A 403 32.46 22.95 -14.83
N ASP A 404 32.69 23.34 -16.10
CA ASP A 404 31.62 23.61 -17.06
C ASP A 404 30.86 22.34 -17.43
N GLU A 405 31.57 21.24 -17.68
CA GLU A 405 30.92 19.95 -17.94
C GLU A 405 30.12 19.45 -16.73
N MET A 406 30.67 19.59 -15.53
CA MET A 406 29.95 19.23 -14.29
C MET A 406 28.72 20.11 -14.05
N CYS A 407 28.80 21.42 -14.31
CA CYS A 407 27.67 22.33 -14.23
C CYS A 407 26.54 21.91 -15.16
N GLN A 408 26.85 21.56 -16.42
CA GLN A 408 25.85 21.07 -17.37
C GLN A 408 25.27 19.72 -16.94
N TYR A 409 26.10 18.84 -16.38
CA TYR A 409 25.65 17.54 -15.90
C TYR A 409 24.71 17.67 -14.68
N GLU A 410 24.99 18.57 -13.72
CA GLU A 410 24.08 18.87 -12.60
C GLU A 410 22.72 19.38 -13.11
N ILE A 411 22.70 20.30 -14.09
CA ILE A 411 21.46 20.79 -14.72
C ILE A 411 20.68 19.63 -15.36
N GLN A 412 21.36 18.69 -16.02
CA GLN A 412 20.72 17.52 -16.61
C GLN A 412 20.10 16.59 -15.55
N LEU A 413 20.81 16.36 -14.43
CA LEU A 413 20.29 15.56 -13.32
C LEU A 413 19.08 16.23 -12.66
N GLU A 414 19.12 17.56 -12.46
CA GLU A 414 17.98 18.31 -11.92
C GLU A 414 16.76 18.18 -12.83
N LYS A 415 16.93 18.31 -14.15
CA LYS A 415 15.85 18.07 -15.13
C LYS A 415 15.35 16.62 -15.13
N LYS A 416 16.24 15.64 -14.91
CA LYS A 416 15.91 14.21 -14.92
C LYS A 416 15.10 13.79 -13.69
N TYR A 417 15.49 14.27 -12.51
CA TYR A 417 14.97 13.76 -11.23
C TYR A 417 13.85 14.60 -10.62
N CYS A 418 13.52 15.75 -11.21
CA CYS A 418 12.39 16.55 -10.77
C CYS A 418 11.08 16.06 -11.40
N THR A 419 10.11 15.68 -10.57
CA THR A 419 8.76 15.27 -10.99
C THR A 419 7.70 16.07 -10.25
N SER A 420 6.46 16.06 -10.74
CA SER A 420 5.35 16.71 -10.05
C SER A 420 5.05 16.03 -8.72
N ARG A 421 4.96 16.80 -7.65
CA ARG A 421 4.48 16.34 -6.34
C ARG A 421 2.95 16.21 -6.36
N LYS A 422 2.40 15.09 -5.84
CA LYS A 422 0.94 14.80 -5.88
C LYS A 422 0.09 15.96 -5.36
N ILE A 423 0.34 16.44 -4.13
CA ILE A 423 -0.44 17.56 -3.57
C ILE A 423 -0.25 18.87 -4.33
N GLY A 424 0.96 19.13 -4.82
CA GLY A 424 1.26 20.31 -5.62
C GLY A 424 0.40 20.33 -6.88
N LYS A 425 0.27 19.19 -7.57
CA LYS A 425 -0.59 19.07 -8.76
C LYS A 425 -2.06 19.25 -8.44
N ILE A 426 -2.56 18.62 -7.37
CA ILE A 426 -3.96 18.73 -6.91
C ILE A 426 -4.31 20.20 -6.66
N LEU A 427 -3.52 20.91 -5.85
CA LEU A 427 -3.80 22.29 -5.48
C LEU A 427 -3.62 23.25 -6.66
N TYR A 428 -2.64 23.00 -7.53
CA TYR A 428 -2.43 23.80 -8.73
C TYR A 428 -3.60 23.70 -9.70
N ASP A 429 -4.07 22.48 -9.96
CA ASP A 429 -5.19 22.30 -10.89
C ASP A 429 -6.51 22.76 -10.28
N TRP A 430 -6.71 22.57 -8.98
CA TRP A 430 -7.85 23.14 -8.25
C TRP A 430 -7.85 24.67 -8.35
N THR A 431 -6.68 25.30 -8.22
CA THR A 431 -6.51 26.75 -8.39
C THR A 431 -6.90 27.22 -9.79
N LYS A 432 -6.52 26.46 -10.83
CA LYS A 432 -6.97 26.72 -12.20
C LYS A 432 -8.48 26.55 -12.34
N TYR A 433 -9.03 25.50 -11.75
CA TYR A 433 -10.47 25.23 -11.79
C TYR A 433 -11.26 26.37 -11.14
N CYS A 434 -10.77 26.96 -10.06
CA CYS A 434 -11.35 28.14 -9.42
C CYS A 434 -11.03 29.49 -10.12
N GLU A 435 -10.41 29.45 -11.31
CA GLU A 435 -10.08 30.63 -12.14
C GLU A 435 -9.20 31.67 -11.43
N LYS A 436 -8.31 31.22 -10.55
CA LYS A 436 -7.38 32.09 -9.82
C LYS A 436 -6.07 32.27 -10.59
N LYS A 437 -5.39 33.41 -10.35
CA LYS A 437 -4.10 33.72 -10.97
C LYS A 437 -2.96 33.04 -10.20
N ILE A 438 -2.19 32.20 -10.88
CA ILE A 438 -1.11 31.44 -10.24
C ILE A 438 0.22 32.20 -10.32
N LEU A 439 0.92 32.29 -9.19
CA LEU A 439 2.29 32.78 -9.08
C LEU A 439 3.22 31.65 -8.60
N ILE A 440 4.45 31.63 -9.08
CA ILE A 440 5.49 30.69 -8.60
C ILE A 440 6.64 31.52 -8.05
N ILE A 441 7.05 31.25 -6.82
CA ILE A 441 8.03 32.05 -6.07
C ILE A 441 8.99 31.11 -5.34
N SER A 442 10.29 31.15 -5.63
CA SER A 442 11.25 30.27 -4.96
C SER A 442 12.64 30.90 -4.82
N ASP A 443 13.37 30.45 -3.80
CA ASP A 443 14.79 30.75 -3.63
C ASP A 443 15.59 29.71 -4.41
N MET A 444 16.30 30.11 -5.46
CA MET A 444 16.91 29.15 -6.37
C MET A 444 18.21 29.64 -7.01
N TYR A 445 19.17 28.72 -7.13
CA TYR A 445 20.46 28.98 -7.81
C TYR A 445 20.44 28.63 -9.32
N LEU A 446 19.50 27.81 -9.77
CA LEU A 446 19.32 27.48 -11.19
C LEU A 446 18.74 28.67 -11.97
N ALA A 447 19.13 28.77 -13.24
CA ALA A 447 18.63 29.81 -14.14
C ALA A 447 17.14 29.63 -14.42
N LYS A 448 16.43 30.74 -14.65
CA LYS A 448 15.01 30.77 -14.98
C LYS A 448 14.58 29.76 -16.04
N THR A 449 15.30 29.71 -17.16
CA THR A 449 14.98 28.82 -18.29
C THR A 449 15.00 27.35 -17.88
N THR A 450 15.91 26.96 -16.98
CA THR A 450 15.99 25.58 -16.48
C THR A 450 14.80 25.25 -15.58
N ILE A 451 14.38 26.19 -14.73
CA ILE A 451 13.19 26.03 -13.88
C ILE A 451 11.91 25.98 -14.70
N GLU A 452 11.79 26.82 -15.74
CA GLU A 452 10.65 26.79 -16.67
C GLU A 452 10.55 25.43 -17.37
N GLU A 453 11.67 24.85 -17.80
CA GLU A 453 11.70 23.49 -18.35
C GLU A 453 11.31 22.43 -17.32
N ILE A 454 11.79 22.51 -16.08
CA ILE A 454 11.41 21.56 -15.00
C ILE A 454 9.91 21.62 -14.74
N LEU A 455 9.35 22.83 -14.59
CA LEU A 455 7.91 23.03 -14.37
C LEU A 455 7.10 22.51 -15.55
N LEU A 456 7.54 22.79 -16.78
CA LEU A 456 6.88 22.32 -18.00
C LEU A 456 6.87 20.79 -18.08
N ASN A 457 8.01 20.14 -17.80
CA ASN A 457 8.14 18.68 -17.80
C ASN A 457 7.27 18.03 -16.72
N ALA A 458 7.10 18.69 -15.58
CA ALA A 458 6.21 18.28 -14.51
C ALA A 458 4.73 18.64 -14.76
N GLY A 459 4.40 19.22 -15.93
CA GLY A 459 3.02 19.49 -16.34
C GLY A 459 2.42 20.80 -15.83
N TYR A 460 3.25 21.71 -15.28
CA TYR A 460 2.81 23.04 -14.84
C TYR A 460 2.91 24.04 -16.01
N LYS A 461 1.78 24.65 -16.37
CA LYS A 461 1.61 25.59 -17.49
C LYS A 461 0.64 26.69 -17.10
N ASP A 462 0.61 27.81 -17.81
CA ASP A 462 -0.40 28.88 -17.63
C ASP A 462 -0.37 29.56 -16.25
N TYR A 463 0.78 29.56 -15.57
CA TYR A 463 0.99 30.46 -14.44
C TYR A 463 1.24 31.89 -14.95
N LYS A 464 0.83 32.89 -14.16
CA LYS A 464 0.93 34.30 -14.54
C LYS A 464 2.37 34.78 -14.56
N LYS A 465 3.17 34.43 -13.54
CA LYS A 465 4.57 34.87 -13.41
C LYS A 465 5.40 33.95 -12.51
N LEU A 466 6.68 33.80 -12.85
CA LEU A 466 7.72 33.10 -12.09
C LEU A 466 8.72 34.10 -11.51
N TYR A 467 8.96 34.03 -10.21
CA TYR A 467 9.91 34.83 -9.45
C TYR A 467 10.98 33.93 -8.82
N LEU A 468 12.25 34.16 -9.18
CA LEU A 468 13.40 33.46 -8.62
C LEU A 468 14.33 34.45 -7.92
N SER A 469 14.85 34.07 -6.75
CA SER A 469 15.73 34.91 -5.95
C SER A 469 17.01 35.32 -6.66
N ASN A 470 17.64 34.44 -7.44
CA ASN A 470 18.85 34.75 -8.20
C ASN A 470 18.60 35.72 -9.38
N ASP A 471 17.40 35.71 -9.95
CA ASP A 471 17.01 36.61 -11.04
C ASP A 471 16.66 38.01 -10.52
N ILE A 472 15.98 38.10 -9.37
CA ILE A 472 15.52 39.36 -8.77
C ILE A 472 16.59 39.98 -7.84
N GLY A 473 17.40 39.14 -7.20
CA GLY A 473 18.46 39.53 -6.26
C GLY A 473 18.03 39.56 -4.79
N VAL A 474 16.77 39.22 -4.46
CA VAL A 474 16.26 39.14 -3.09
C VAL A 474 15.53 37.81 -2.84
N SER A 475 15.53 37.33 -1.59
CA SER A 475 15.09 35.99 -1.20
C SER A 475 13.76 35.97 -0.43
N LYS A 476 13.09 34.82 -0.42
CA LYS A 476 11.98 34.49 0.50
C LYS A 476 12.50 34.36 1.93
N TYR A 477 13.72 33.84 2.11
CA TYR A 477 14.35 33.70 3.42
C TYR A 477 14.38 35.03 4.20
N SER A 478 14.79 36.13 3.56
CA SER A 478 14.74 37.47 4.15
C SER A 478 13.32 38.05 4.21
N GLY A 479 12.42 37.56 3.36
CA GLY A 479 11.05 38.05 3.18
C GLY A 479 10.93 39.12 2.10
N ASN A 480 12.06 39.65 1.61
CA ASN A 480 12.08 40.75 0.63
C ASN A 480 11.48 40.36 -0.71
N LEU A 481 11.56 39.09 -1.11
CA LEU A 481 10.93 38.62 -2.35
C LEU A 481 9.39 38.70 -2.30
N TYR A 482 8.77 38.48 -1.14
CA TYR A 482 7.31 38.65 -1.01
C TYR A 482 6.89 40.12 -1.16
N GLN A 483 7.65 41.04 -0.55
CA GLN A 483 7.40 42.47 -0.71
C GLN A 483 7.54 42.88 -2.18
N TYR A 484 8.61 42.43 -2.85
CA TYR A 484 8.83 42.67 -4.28
C TYR A 484 7.64 42.20 -5.13
N VAL A 485 7.09 41.02 -4.86
CA VAL A 485 5.93 40.48 -5.60
C VAL A 485 4.67 41.31 -5.40
N LEU A 486 4.41 41.80 -4.19
CA LEU A 486 3.28 42.68 -3.91
C LEU A 486 3.41 44.01 -4.66
N ASP A 487 4.61 44.58 -4.67
CA ASP A 487 4.90 45.86 -5.32
C ASP A 487 4.87 45.75 -6.86
N ASP A 488 5.46 44.69 -7.43
CA ASP A 488 5.51 44.46 -8.88
C ASP A 488 4.11 44.24 -9.49
N LEU A 489 3.21 43.56 -8.76
CA LEU A 489 1.86 43.28 -9.23
C LEU A 489 0.82 44.31 -8.75
N GLU A 490 1.21 45.23 -7.86
CA GLU A 490 0.33 46.19 -7.19
C GLU A 490 -0.90 45.53 -6.52
N ILE A 491 -0.70 44.38 -5.85
CA ILE A 491 -1.79 43.59 -5.26
C ILE A 491 -1.90 43.76 -3.74
N ASN A 492 -3.13 43.72 -3.23
CA ASN A 492 -3.38 43.70 -1.79
C ASN A 492 -3.02 42.31 -1.22
N SER A 493 -2.25 42.27 -0.14
CA SER A 493 -1.82 41.03 0.52
C SER A 493 -2.99 40.13 0.93
N LYS A 494 -4.17 40.69 1.24
CA LYS A 494 -5.38 39.93 1.62
C LYS A 494 -5.95 39.10 0.47
N ASN A 495 -5.71 39.53 -0.78
CA ASN A 495 -6.17 38.86 -1.99
C ASN A 495 -5.20 37.78 -2.47
N PHE A 496 -4.10 37.59 -1.73
CA PHE A 496 -3.03 36.66 -2.06
C PHE A 496 -2.92 35.59 -0.98
N CYS A 497 -2.93 34.32 -1.38
CA CYS A 497 -2.49 33.24 -0.51
C CYS A 497 -1.24 32.54 -1.07
N PHE A 498 -0.40 32.04 -0.17
CA PHE A 498 0.86 31.39 -0.52
C PHE A 498 0.98 30.00 0.12
N MET A 499 1.59 29.06 -0.60
CA MET A 499 1.74 27.67 -0.17
C MET A 499 3.18 27.22 -0.40
N GLY A 500 3.78 26.63 0.63
CA GLY A 500 5.13 26.07 0.51
C GLY A 500 5.49 25.15 1.67
N ASP A 501 6.63 24.50 1.53
CA ASP A 501 7.08 23.42 2.40
C ASP A 501 7.85 23.91 3.62
N ASN A 502 8.53 25.06 3.54
CA ASN A 502 9.34 25.52 4.64
C ASN A 502 8.50 26.32 5.64
N TYR A 503 8.31 25.79 6.84
CA TYR A 503 7.51 26.45 7.87
C TYR A 503 7.97 27.89 8.21
N GLU A 504 9.28 28.17 8.21
CA GLU A 504 9.76 29.54 8.48
C GLU A 504 9.61 30.45 7.26
N VAL A 505 10.07 29.97 6.10
CA VAL A 505 10.21 30.78 4.89
C VAL A 505 8.89 30.92 4.14
N ASP A 506 8.09 29.86 4.06
CA ASP A 506 6.87 29.81 3.23
C ASP A 506 5.58 29.98 4.03
N PHE A 507 5.62 29.76 5.35
CA PHE A 507 4.44 29.96 6.20
C PHE A 507 4.54 31.21 7.06
N LEU A 508 5.62 31.39 7.83
CA LEU A 508 5.73 32.54 8.75
C LEU A 508 6.12 33.85 8.06
N ASN A 509 7.02 33.83 7.08
CA ASN A 509 7.47 35.08 6.43
C ASN A 509 6.37 35.80 5.64
N PRO A 510 5.54 35.14 4.78
CA PRO A 510 4.47 35.84 4.06
C PRO A 510 3.45 36.48 5.00
N GLN A 511 3.16 35.85 6.14
CA GLN A 511 2.21 36.35 7.13
C GLN A 511 2.64 37.70 7.73
N LYS A 512 3.95 37.98 7.81
CA LYS A 512 4.46 39.30 8.25
C LYS A 512 4.03 40.43 7.31
N PHE A 513 3.77 40.12 6.05
CA PHE A 513 3.27 41.05 5.02
C PHE A 513 1.75 40.98 4.87
N GLY A 514 1.04 40.28 5.77
CA GLY A 514 -0.42 40.14 5.72
C GLY A 514 -0.92 39.20 4.62
N ILE A 515 -0.06 38.33 4.07
CA ILE A 515 -0.42 37.29 3.11
C ILE A 515 -0.92 36.06 3.88
N LYS A 516 -2.04 35.46 3.46
CA LYS A 516 -2.51 34.21 4.05
C LYS A 516 -1.64 33.05 3.56
N ALA A 517 -0.89 32.40 4.45
CA ALA A 517 -0.02 31.28 4.07
C ALA A 517 -0.53 29.92 4.58
N PHE A 518 -0.22 28.85 3.84
CA PHE A 518 -0.46 27.46 4.22
C PHE A 518 0.83 26.63 4.09
N HIS A 519 1.08 25.78 5.08
CA HIS A 519 2.27 24.92 5.12
C HIS A 519 1.96 23.59 4.46
N ILE A 520 2.80 23.15 3.53
CA ILE A 520 2.69 21.88 2.83
C ILE A 520 3.87 20.99 3.27
N PRO A 521 3.72 20.17 4.34
CA PRO A 521 4.84 19.42 4.91
C PRO A 521 5.61 18.59 3.90
N LYS A 522 6.93 18.47 4.05
CA LYS A 522 7.75 17.61 3.19
C LYS A 522 7.39 16.14 3.41
N ALA A 523 7.47 15.35 2.35
CA ALA A 523 7.21 13.91 2.41
C ALA A 523 8.19 13.19 3.37
N THR A 524 9.47 13.56 3.33
CA THR A 524 10.52 12.98 4.18
C THR A 524 10.34 13.33 5.66
N GLU A 525 9.96 14.58 5.98
CA GLU A 525 9.65 14.98 7.36
C GLU A 525 8.46 14.19 7.96
N LEU A 526 7.43 13.94 7.14
CA LEU A 526 6.29 13.12 7.51
C LEU A 526 6.68 11.66 7.69
N PHE A 527 7.51 11.11 6.79
CA PHE A 527 8.03 9.75 6.94
C PHE A 527 8.82 9.58 8.24
N GLN A 528 9.57 10.60 8.66
CA GLN A 528 10.33 10.58 9.92
C GLN A 528 9.48 10.81 11.18
N GLY A 529 8.20 11.21 11.03
CA GLY A 529 7.36 11.62 12.15
C GLY A 529 7.83 12.93 12.82
N LEU A 530 8.55 13.80 12.08
CA LEU A 530 9.07 15.07 12.60
C LEU A 530 8.03 16.18 12.61
N ASN A 531 6.91 16.01 11.89
CA ASN A 531 5.82 16.97 11.88
C ASN A 531 4.92 16.79 13.11
N GLY A 532 4.85 17.80 13.97
CA GLY A 532 4.01 17.73 15.18
C GLY A 532 2.51 17.90 14.95
N ALA A 533 2.06 18.24 13.74
CA ALA A 533 0.64 18.49 13.44
C ALA A 533 -0.04 17.32 12.71
N ILE A 534 0.71 16.53 11.94
CA ILE A 534 0.20 15.37 11.21
C ILE A 534 0.90 14.13 11.74
N TYR A 535 0.14 13.27 12.42
CA TYR A 535 0.63 11.98 12.89
C TYR A 535 0.68 10.97 11.74
N THR A 536 1.84 10.33 11.58
CA THR A 536 2.13 9.40 10.47
C THR A 536 2.64 8.04 10.94
N GLY A 537 2.43 7.70 12.22
CA GLY A 537 2.96 6.49 12.83
C GLY A 537 4.33 6.71 13.49
N GLU A 538 4.87 5.65 14.12
CA GLU A 538 6.20 5.67 14.73
C GLU A 538 7.19 4.72 14.02
N PHE A 539 6.84 4.19 12.84
CA PHE A 539 7.65 3.19 12.15
C PHE A 539 9.09 3.66 11.93
N TYR A 540 9.34 4.91 11.53
CA TYR A 540 10.70 5.39 11.27
C TYR A 540 11.55 5.36 12.53
N LYS A 541 11.02 5.90 13.63
CA LYS A 541 11.66 5.89 14.95
C LYS A 541 11.90 4.45 15.42
N ASN A 542 10.91 3.59 15.23
CA ASN A 542 10.97 2.19 15.63
C ASN A 542 11.81 1.31 14.70
N ILE A 543 12.18 1.76 13.50
CA ILE A 543 13.07 1.00 12.60
C ILE A 543 14.50 1.54 12.69
N TYR A 544 14.66 2.87 12.58
CA TYR A 544 15.96 3.52 12.40
C TYR A 544 16.44 4.30 13.61
N GLU A 545 15.65 4.54 14.66
CA GLU A 545 16.11 5.27 15.86
C GLU A 545 16.16 4.40 17.13
N GLN A 546 15.96 3.08 17.00
CA GLN A 546 16.04 2.18 18.14
C GLN A 546 17.41 2.22 18.80
N ARG A 547 17.41 2.18 20.14
CA ARG A 547 18.63 2.05 20.95
C ARG A 547 18.80 0.60 21.38
N GLY A 548 20.04 0.13 21.44
CA GLY A 548 20.35 -1.23 21.92
C GLY A 548 20.17 -2.32 20.88
N THR A 549 20.03 -1.97 19.60
CA THR A 549 20.09 -2.91 18.46
C THR A 549 21.55 -3.18 18.08
N ILE A 550 21.77 -4.25 17.30
CA ILE A 550 23.10 -4.61 16.77
C ILE A 550 23.50 -3.70 15.58
N ILE A 551 22.53 -3.02 14.95
CA ILE A 551 22.72 -2.22 13.74
C ILE A 551 22.91 -0.74 14.11
N ASP A 552 23.99 -0.12 13.64
CA ASP A 552 24.22 1.33 13.77
C ASP A 552 23.45 2.10 12.68
N SER A 553 22.26 2.58 13.02
CA SER A 553 21.41 3.37 12.13
C SER A 553 22.09 4.64 11.58
N GLY A 554 23.05 5.22 12.31
CA GLY A 554 23.81 6.36 11.83
C GLY A 554 24.70 6.01 10.63
N THR A 555 25.08 4.76 10.49
CA THR A 555 25.82 4.24 9.34
C THR A 555 24.89 3.79 8.21
N VAL A 556 23.70 3.26 8.52
CA VAL A 556 22.66 2.93 7.54
C VAL A 556 22.35 4.13 6.64
N LEU A 557 22.11 5.30 7.24
CA LEU A 557 21.78 6.52 6.50
C LEU A 557 22.96 7.10 5.70
N LYS A 558 24.17 6.55 5.78
CA LYS A 558 25.29 6.97 4.90
C LYS A 558 25.18 6.38 3.50
N PHE A 559 24.47 5.26 3.35
CA PHE A 559 24.26 4.63 2.05
C PHE A 559 23.25 5.42 1.21
N ILE A 560 23.71 5.91 0.05
CA ILE A 560 22.85 6.64 -0.89
C ILE A 560 21.67 5.77 -1.34
N GLY A 561 21.87 4.46 -1.51
CA GLY A 561 20.80 3.56 -1.91
C GLY A 561 19.67 3.49 -0.89
N ILE A 562 19.98 3.46 0.41
CA ILE A 562 18.96 3.47 1.47
C ILE A 562 18.20 4.80 1.48
N ARG A 563 18.92 5.92 1.38
CA ARG A 563 18.30 7.26 1.31
C ARG A 563 17.38 7.40 0.10
N CYS A 564 17.79 6.92 -1.07
CA CYS A 564 16.95 6.89 -2.28
C CYS A 564 15.70 6.01 -2.08
N MET A 565 15.84 4.80 -1.54
CA MET A 565 14.69 3.92 -1.27
C MET A 565 13.70 4.58 -0.31
N MET A 566 14.19 5.15 0.80
CA MET A 566 13.34 5.83 1.78
C MET A 566 12.66 7.06 1.20
N ALA A 567 13.33 7.81 0.32
CA ALA A 567 12.72 8.97 -0.34
C ALA A 567 11.63 8.56 -1.33
N VAL A 568 11.86 7.51 -2.12
CA VAL A 568 10.84 6.95 -3.02
C VAL A 568 9.61 6.49 -2.23
N VAL A 569 9.81 5.81 -1.10
CA VAL A 569 8.70 5.43 -0.20
C VAL A 569 8.03 6.67 0.40
N ALA A 570 8.79 7.65 0.88
CA ALA A 570 8.24 8.87 1.45
C ALA A 570 7.36 9.63 0.44
N ASN A 571 7.83 9.80 -0.80
CA ASN A 571 7.07 10.45 -1.87
C ASN A 571 5.81 9.64 -2.23
N LYS A 572 5.90 8.30 -2.23
CA LYS A 572 4.73 7.44 -2.48
C LYS A 572 3.65 7.61 -1.41
N LEU A 573 4.03 7.56 -0.14
CA LEU A 573 3.09 7.57 0.99
C LEU A 573 2.61 9.00 1.34
N PHE A 574 3.48 9.99 1.21
CA PHE A 574 3.27 11.36 1.70
C PHE A 574 3.46 12.44 0.62
N GLY A 575 3.47 12.04 -0.65
CA GLY A 575 3.37 12.97 -1.78
C GLY A 575 2.08 13.80 -1.71
N ASN A 576 1.01 13.24 -1.15
CA ASN A 576 -0.03 14.00 -0.48
C ASN A 576 0.19 13.95 1.05
N PRO A 577 0.54 15.07 1.70
CA PRO A 577 0.87 15.08 3.13
C PRO A 577 -0.36 14.95 4.03
N PHE A 578 -1.57 15.09 3.50
CA PHE A 578 -2.80 15.16 4.28
C PHE A 578 -3.42 13.78 4.51
N VAL A 579 -2.69 12.95 5.25
CA VAL A 579 -3.05 11.55 5.57
C VAL A 579 -3.57 11.41 7.00
N THR A 580 -4.18 10.27 7.32
CA THR A 580 -4.50 9.88 8.69
C THR A 580 -3.97 8.48 8.99
N VAL A 581 -3.49 8.27 10.23
CA VAL A 581 -2.93 7.00 10.69
C VAL A 581 -3.47 6.67 12.08
N ASN A 582 -3.87 5.42 12.30
CA ASN A 582 -4.32 4.97 13.62
C ASN A 582 -3.16 5.00 14.63
N ARG A 583 -3.38 5.55 15.84
CA ARG A 583 -2.32 5.65 16.87
C ARG A 583 -1.83 4.28 17.37
N GLU A 584 -2.63 3.23 17.23
CA GLU A 584 -2.24 1.85 17.56
C GLU A 584 -1.47 1.15 16.44
N SER A 585 -1.09 1.89 15.40
CA SER A 585 -0.50 1.36 14.18
C SER A 585 0.78 2.09 13.79
N ASP A 586 1.66 1.35 13.11
CA ASP A 586 2.84 1.85 12.43
C ASP A 586 2.67 1.86 10.90
N PHE A 587 1.78 1.05 10.32
CA PHE A 587 1.59 0.94 8.87
C PHE A 587 0.15 1.18 8.40
N ASN A 588 -0.67 1.75 9.30
CA ASN A 588 -2.10 1.95 9.19
C ASN A 588 -2.90 0.68 8.80
N ALA A 589 -2.41 -0.52 9.10
CA ALA A 589 -2.97 -1.77 8.54
C ALA A 589 -3.24 -1.71 7.02
N ASP A 590 -2.42 -0.95 6.28
CA ASP A 590 -2.60 -0.75 4.85
C ASP A 590 -1.68 -1.70 4.06
N GLY A 591 -2.28 -2.66 3.37
CA GLY A 591 -1.56 -3.61 2.51
C GLY A 591 -0.73 -2.91 1.43
N LYS A 592 -1.12 -1.71 0.98
CA LYS A 592 -0.35 -0.93 0.00
C LYS A 592 0.95 -0.43 0.63
N THR A 593 0.87 0.16 1.83
CA THR A 593 2.03 0.63 2.61
C THR A 593 2.97 -0.52 2.99
N ILE A 594 2.43 -1.63 3.53
CA ILE A 594 3.21 -2.82 3.90
C ILE A 594 3.90 -3.43 2.67
N GLY A 595 3.18 -3.51 1.55
CA GLY A 595 3.70 -3.99 0.27
C GLY A 595 4.83 -3.12 -0.26
N TYR A 596 4.56 -1.82 -0.44
CA TYR A 596 5.50 -0.88 -1.07
C TYR A 596 6.76 -0.66 -0.23
N TYR A 597 6.60 -0.45 1.08
CA TYR A 597 7.72 -0.12 1.96
C TYR A 597 8.45 -1.38 2.45
N CYS A 598 7.76 -2.28 3.14
CA CYS A 598 8.38 -3.41 3.80
C CYS A 598 8.78 -4.49 2.79
N ALA A 599 7.79 -5.07 2.10
CA ALA A 599 8.04 -6.15 1.15
C ALA A 599 8.81 -5.69 -0.09
N GLY A 600 8.56 -4.46 -0.56
CA GLY A 600 9.20 -3.86 -1.74
C GLY A 600 10.70 -3.64 -1.54
N MET A 601 11.11 -2.97 -0.46
CA MET A 601 12.54 -2.77 -0.16
C MET A 601 13.27 -4.11 0.02
N PHE A 602 12.61 -5.08 0.66
CA PHE A 602 13.14 -6.44 0.79
C PHE A 602 13.37 -7.11 -0.58
N LEU A 603 12.36 -7.14 -1.46
CA LEU A 603 12.47 -7.75 -2.79
C LEU A 603 13.54 -7.07 -3.65
N PHE A 604 13.64 -5.74 -3.58
CA PHE A 604 14.68 -5.00 -4.30
C PHE A 604 16.08 -5.40 -3.82
N SER A 605 16.27 -5.52 -2.50
CA SER A 605 17.54 -5.93 -1.88
C SER A 605 17.95 -7.34 -2.31
N GLU A 606 17.01 -8.28 -2.26
CA GLU A 606 17.25 -9.68 -2.61
C GLU A 606 17.57 -9.86 -4.10
N ALA A 607 16.82 -9.20 -4.98
CA ALA A 607 17.10 -9.22 -6.41
C ALA A 607 18.46 -8.58 -6.75
N MET A 608 18.81 -7.44 -6.15
CA MET A 608 20.12 -6.79 -6.31
C MET A 608 21.26 -7.68 -5.81
N TRP A 609 21.05 -8.41 -4.70
CA TRP A 609 22.02 -9.39 -4.23
C TRP A 609 22.26 -10.48 -5.29
N LEU A 610 21.21 -11.11 -5.81
CA LEU A 610 21.33 -12.16 -6.83
C LEU A 610 22.01 -11.66 -8.12
N ILE A 611 21.72 -10.42 -8.56
CA ILE A 611 22.39 -9.81 -9.71
C ILE A 611 23.89 -9.66 -9.46
N ASN A 612 24.26 -9.20 -8.26
CA ASN A 612 25.66 -9.00 -7.91
C ASN A 612 26.40 -10.34 -7.80
N GLU A 613 25.82 -11.34 -7.16
CA GLU A 613 26.40 -12.69 -7.07
C GLU A 613 26.54 -13.34 -8.45
N GLY A 614 25.51 -13.24 -9.30
CA GLY A 614 25.55 -13.73 -10.67
C GLY A 614 26.70 -13.13 -11.49
N LYS A 615 26.93 -11.83 -11.33
CA LYS A 615 28.05 -11.14 -11.98
C LYS A 615 29.42 -11.51 -11.41
N GLN A 616 29.54 -11.56 -10.08
CA GLN A 616 30.80 -11.89 -9.41
C GLN A 616 31.24 -13.32 -9.73
N ASN A 617 30.30 -14.26 -9.69
CA ASN A 617 30.53 -15.69 -9.94
C ASN A 617 30.42 -16.07 -11.42
N LYS A 618 30.15 -15.10 -12.32
CA LYS A 618 30.03 -15.29 -13.78
C LYS A 618 29.02 -16.38 -14.15
N LEU A 619 27.88 -16.41 -13.46
CA LEU A 619 26.85 -17.41 -13.66
C LEU A 619 26.12 -17.20 -14.98
N SER A 620 25.78 -18.30 -15.64
CA SER A 620 25.01 -18.27 -16.88
C SER A 620 23.54 -17.98 -16.60
N THR A 621 22.93 -18.75 -15.69
CA THR A 621 21.50 -18.67 -15.35
C THR A 621 21.27 -18.83 -13.84
N ILE A 622 20.29 -18.08 -13.32
CA ILE A 622 19.69 -18.28 -12.00
C ILE A 622 18.30 -18.90 -12.19
N HIS A 623 18.11 -20.09 -11.64
CA HIS A 623 16.85 -20.84 -11.67
C HIS A 623 16.03 -20.56 -10.41
N PHE A 624 14.99 -19.75 -10.55
CA PHE A 624 14.07 -19.42 -9.47
C PHE A 624 13.06 -20.54 -9.29
N VAL A 625 13.09 -21.21 -8.13
CA VAL A 625 12.17 -22.30 -7.81
C VAL A 625 10.73 -21.79 -7.74
N ALA A 626 9.81 -22.57 -8.29
CA ALA A 626 8.41 -22.20 -8.36
C ALA A 626 7.78 -22.01 -6.98
N ARG A 627 6.81 -21.08 -6.91
CA ARG A 627 6.21 -20.51 -5.70
C ARG A 627 7.14 -19.51 -5.03
N ASP A 628 8.11 -19.99 -4.27
CA ASP A 628 8.88 -19.15 -3.34
C ASP A 628 9.84 -18.20 -4.08
N GLY A 629 10.32 -18.59 -5.26
CA GLY A 629 11.13 -17.75 -6.14
C GLY A 629 10.34 -16.86 -7.09
N TYR A 630 8.99 -16.91 -7.10
CA TYR A 630 8.19 -16.22 -8.12
C TYR A 630 8.35 -14.69 -8.07
N TRP A 631 8.12 -14.08 -6.91
CA TRP A 631 8.19 -12.61 -6.78
C TRP A 631 9.63 -12.08 -6.83
N VAL A 632 10.58 -12.84 -6.32
CA VAL A 632 12.02 -12.52 -6.44
C VAL A 632 12.45 -12.53 -7.91
N LYS A 633 12.01 -13.52 -8.69
CA LYS A 633 12.25 -13.55 -10.14
C LYS A 633 11.67 -12.31 -10.83
N ARG A 634 10.44 -11.93 -10.47
CA ARG A 634 9.78 -10.74 -11.04
C ARG A 634 10.59 -9.47 -10.76
N ALA A 635 11.07 -9.30 -9.53
CA ALA A 635 11.95 -8.19 -9.17
C ALA A 635 13.29 -8.25 -9.93
N TYR A 636 13.91 -9.43 -10.02
CA TYR A 636 15.14 -9.66 -10.77
C TYR A 636 14.99 -9.30 -12.25
N ASP A 637 13.89 -9.70 -12.89
CA ASP A 637 13.61 -9.42 -14.30
C ASP A 637 13.41 -7.94 -14.59
N LEU A 638 12.95 -7.17 -13.60
CA LEU A 638 12.82 -5.71 -13.72
C LEU A 638 14.17 -5.00 -13.60
N ILE A 639 15.04 -5.48 -12.72
CA ILE A 639 16.30 -4.78 -12.37
C ILE A 639 17.47 -5.22 -13.26
N SER A 640 17.59 -6.52 -13.56
CA SER A 640 18.73 -7.08 -14.29
C SER A 640 19.03 -6.45 -15.67
N PRO A 641 18.05 -5.94 -16.45
CA PRO A 641 18.35 -5.24 -17.70
C PRO A 641 19.23 -3.99 -17.54
N GLU A 642 19.26 -3.37 -16.36
CA GLU A 642 20.10 -2.20 -16.07
C GLU A 642 21.57 -2.56 -15.82
N PHE A 643 21.92 -3.85 -15.85
CA PHE A 643 23.26 -4.36 -15.58
C PHE A 643 23.85 -5.12 -16.77
N VAL A 644 25.05 -4.71 -17.17
CA VAL A 644 25.84 -5.46 -18.17
C VAL A 644 26.28 -6.81 -17.59
N ASN A 645 26.12 -7.87 -18.39
CA ASN A 645 26.45 -9.26 -18.04
C ASN A 645 25.70 -9.81 -16.81
N ALA A 646 24.48 -9.34 -16.54
CA ALA A 646 23.62 -10.02 -15.58
C ALA A 646 23.28 -11.45 -16.06
N SER A 647 23.21 -12.41 -15.13
CA SER A 647 22.84 -13.78 -15.42
C SER A 647 21.40 -13.85 -15.95
N LYS A 648 21.11 -14.84 -16.81
CA LYS A 648 19.73 -15.08 -17.26
C LYS A 648 18.87 -15.54 -16.10
N SER A 649 17.58 -15.25 -16.12
CA SER A 649 16.62 -15.82 -15.17
C SER A 649 15.82 -16.94 -15.83
N ASN A 650 15.56 -18.02 -15.09
CA ASN A 650 14.66 -19.09 -15.51
C ASN A 650 13.70 -19.44 -14.35
N TYR A 651 12.44 -19.75 -14.65
CA TYR A 651 11.47 -20.19 -13.64
C TYR A 651 11.40 -21.71 -13.64
N LEU A 652 11.78 -22.34 -12.53
CA LEU A 652 11.98 -23.79 -12.44
C LEU A 652 10.87 -24.43 -11.59
N TYR A 653 10.03 -25.26 -12.21
CA TYR A 653 9.04 -26.04 -11.45
C TYR A 653 9.73 -27.14 -10.68
N PHE A 654 9.91 -26.94 -9.38
CA PHE A 654 10.71 -27.81 -8.54
C PHE A 654 10.14 -27.87 -7.12
N SER A 655 9.12 -28.72 -6.93
CA SER A 655 8.45 -28.86 -5.63
C SER A 655 8.93 -30.09 -4.88
N ARG A 656 8.88 -30.03 -3.54
CA ARG A 656 9.12 -31.17 -2.67
C ARG A 656 8.30 -32.40 -3.08
N LYS A 657 6.99 -32.25 -3.33
CA LYS A 657 6.10 -33.36 -3.74
C LYS A 657 6.54 -34.01 -5.06
N ALA A 658 7.04 -33.23 -6.02
CA ALA A 658 7.48 -33.76 -7.32
C ALA A 658 8.85 -34.46 -7.26
N VAL A 659 9.70 -34.12 -6.29
CA VAL A 659 11.10 -34.59 -6.26
C VAL A 659 11.40 -35.59 -5.16
N VAL A 660 10.52 -35.74 -4.17
CA VAL A 660 10.59 -36.81 -3.15
C VAL A 660 10.86 -38.20 -3.76
N PRO A 661 10.26 -38.57 -4.91
CA PRO A 661 10.64 -39.78 -5.65
C PRO A 661 12.14 -39.93 -5.99
N LEU A 662 12.90 -38.85 -6.19
CA LEU A 662 14.34 -38.90 -6.53
C LEU A 662 15.20 -39.47 -5.40
N TYR A 663 14.76 -39.37 -4.15
CA TYR A 663 15.46 -40.01 -3.03
C TYR A 663 15.30 -41.53 -3.05
N LEU A 664 14.24 -42.03 -3.68
CA LEU A 664 13.93 -43.46 -3.80
C LEU A 664 14.47 -44.08 -5.08
N THR A 665 15.57 -43.55 -5.63
CA THR A 665 16.34 -44.26 -6.66
C THR A 665 16.84 -45.61 -6.13
N GLU A 666 17.19 -45.63 -4.85
CA GLU A 666 17.37 -46.86 -4.08
C GLU A 666 16.32 -46.91 -2.95
N PRO A 667 15.75 -48.09 -2.63
CA PRO A 667 14.65 -48.22 -1.69
C PRO A 667 14.98 -47.70 -0.27
N GLU A 668 16.25 -47.74 0.14
CA GLU A 668 16.74 -47.24 1.41
C GLU A 668 16.56 -45.72 1.58
N GLY A 669 16.39 -44.97 0.49
CA GLY A 669 16.14 -43.53 0.55
C GLY A 669 14.85 -43.14 1.27
N ILE A 670 13.95 -44.10 1.55
CA ILE A 670 12.75 -43.85 2.36
C ILE A 670 13.12 -43.28 3.73
N TYR A 671 14.25 -43.68 4.30
CA TYR A 671 14.74 -43.22 5.60
C TYR A 671 15.29 -41.78 5.57
N GLU A 672 15.62 -41.24 4.39
CA GLU A 672 16.11 -39.87 4.20
C GLU A 672 14.96 -38.85 4.06
N ILE A 673 13.84 -39.26 3.47
CA ILE A 673 12.73 -38.36 3.10
C ILE A 673 12.02 -37.78 4.34
N PHE A 674 11.73 -38.63 5.32
CA PHE A 674 10.87 -38.28 6.45
C PHE A 674 11.66 -38.19 7.77
N LEU A 675 12.10 -36.97 8.14
CA LEU A 675 12.86 -36.74 9.37
C LEU A 675 11.95 -36.66 10.62
N PRO A 676 12.42 -37.13 11.79
CA PRO A 676 11.75 -36.91 13.07
C PRO A 676 11.71 -35.41 13.47
N PRO A 677 10.66 -34.93 14.18
CA PRO A 677 9.46 -35.66 14.57
C PRO A 677 8.34 -35.66 13.52
N HIS A 678 8.48 -34.94 12.40
CA HIS A 678 7.41 -34.73 11.40
C HIS A 678 6.76 -36.01 10.87
N ILE A 679 7.53 -37.10 10.76
CA ILE A 679 7.00 -38.40 10.35
C ILE A 679 5.94 -38.95 11.32
N LEU A 680 5.99 -38.59 12.61
CA LEU A 680 5.03 -39.04 13.62
C LEU A 680 3.64 -38.42 13.42
N ASN A 681 3.54 -37.31 12.68
CA ASN A 681 2.27 -36.68 12.35
C ASN A 681 1.61 -37.26 11.09
N ASN A 682 2.25 -38.22 10.43
CA ASN A 682 1.75 -38.85 9.21
C ASN A 682 1.16 -40.25 9.47
N THR A 683 0.23 -40.65 8.60
CA THR A 683 -0.28 -42.03 8.53
C THR A 683 0.50 -42.82 7.46
N PRO A 684 0.53 -44.16 7.53
CA PRO A 684 1.05 -45.00 6.44
C PRO A 684 0.48 -44.66 5.06
N LEU A 685 -0.82 -44.39 4.97
CA LEU A 685 -1.45 -44.03 3.69
C LEU A 685 -1.01 -42.67 3.18
N ASN A 686 -0.87 -41.66 4.04
CA ASN A 686 -0.38 -40.34 3.63
C ASN A 686 1.05 -40.43 3.05
N VAL A 687 1.91 -41.26 3.67
CA VAL A 687 3.26 -41.52 3.16
C VAL A 687 3.19 -42.19 1.78
N ILE A 688 2.39 -43.25 1.63
CA ILE A 688 2.25 -43.94 0.34
C ILE A 688 1.68 -43.03 -0.75
N GLN A 689 0.72 -42.17 -0.41
CA GLN A 689 0.16 -41.20 -1.33
C GLN A 689 1.24 -40.22 -1.84
N THR A 690 2.14 -39.77 -0.94
CA THR A 690 3.29 -38.94 -1.31
C THR A 690 4.27 -39.68 -2.22
N LEU A 691 4.43 -40.99 -2.02
CA LEU A 691 5.32 -41.85 -2.80
C LEU A 691 4.63 -42.55 -3.98
N LYS A 692 3.41 -42.15 -4.36
CA LYS A 692 2.58 -42.85 -5.35
C LYS A 692 3.30 -43.03 -6.70
N LEU A 693 4.14 -42.07 -7.08
CA LEU A 693 4.90 -42.05 -8.33
C LEU A 693 6.01 -43.12 -8.42
N VAL A 694 6.35 -43.77 -7.30
CA VAL A 694 7.34 -44.88 -7.24
C VAL A 694 6.79 -46.12 -6.53
N THR A 695 5.48 -46.10 -6.24
CA THR A 695 4.75 -47.22 -5.65
C THR A 695 4.15 -48.08 -6.76
N LYS A 696 4.09 -49.39 -6.54
CA LYS A 696 3.37 -50.34 -7.43
C LYS A 696 1.95 -49.87 -7.69
N GLN A 697 1.53 -49.93 -8.94
CA GLN A 697 0.17 -49.62 -9.36
C GLN A 697 -0.72 -50.86 -9.27
N ASN A 698 -2.04 -50.65 -9.16
CA ASN A 698 -3.05 -51.72 -9.14
C ASN A 698 -2.89 -52.76 -8.01
N VAL A 699 -2.38 -52.34 -6.85
CA VAL A 699 -2.27 -53.16 -5.64
C VAL A 699 -3.20 -52.63 -4.55
N ASP A 700 -3.79 -53.55 -3.78
CA ASP A 700 -4.55 -53.19 -2.58
C ASP A 700 -3.59 -52.89 -1.42
N VAL A 701 -3.21 -51.62 -1.34
CA VAL A 701 -2.29 -51.10 -0.31
C VAL A 701 -2.83 -51.35 1.09
N GLU A 702 -4.11 -51.14 1.33
CA GLU A 702 -4.69 -51.27 2.67
C GLU A 702 -4.63 -52.71 3.17
N THR A 703 -4.95 -53.67 2.30
CA THR A 703 -4.87 -55.09 2.63
C THR A 703 -3.43 -55.49 2.95
N ILE A 704 -2.46 -55.07 2.13
CA ILE A 704 -1.02 -55.35 2.36
C ILE A 704 -0.56 -54.78 3.72
N LEU A 705 -0.98 -53.55 4.07
CA LEU A 705 -0.64 -52.94 5.35
C LEU A 705 -1.24 -53.73 6.53
N LYS A 706 -2.54 -54.09 6.45
CA LYS A 706 -3.25 -54.85 7.49
C LYS A 706 -2.65 -56.24 7.71
N GLU A 707 -2.31 -56.96 6.63
CA GLU A 707 -1.64 -58.28 6.69
C GLU A 707 -0.26 -58.22 7.37
N ASN A 708 0.43 -57.09 7.26
CA ASN A 708 1.73 -56.86 7.90
C ASN A 708 1.61 -56.14 9.27
N GLN A 709 0.42 -56.14 9.87
CA GLN A 709 0.15 -55.55 11.20
C GLN A 709 0.41 -54.04 11.26
N ILE A 710 0.23 -53.32 10.14
CA ILE A 710 0.32 -51.86 10.06
C ILE A 710 -1.09 -51.28 9.92
N VAL A 711 -1.44 -50.33 10.80
CA VAL A 711 -2.76 -49.67 10.78
C VAL A 711 -2.74 -48.50 9.77
N PRO A 712 -3.48 -48.56 8.65
CA PRO A 712 -3.30 -47.61 7.54
C PRO A 712 -3.59 -46.14 7.86
N PHE A 713 -4.58 -45.90 8.72
CA PHE A 713 -5.12 -44.57 9.02
C PHE A 713 -4.62 -43.97 10.33
N LYS A 714 -3.81 -44.71 11.08
CA LYS A 714 -3.28 -44.28 12.38
C LYS A 714 -1.97 -43.52 12.16
N LYS A 715 -1.83 -42.35 12.80
CA LYS A 715 -0.55 -41.64 12.86
C LYS A 715 0.52 -42.52 13.53
N PHE A 716 1.77 -42.46 13.04
CA PHE A 716 2.87 -43.23 13.64
C PHE A 716 3.10 -42.80 15.10
N SER A 717 3.00 -43.73 16.03
CA SER A 717 3.20 -43.45 17.47
C SER A 717 4.68 -43.47 17.87
N SER A 718 5.56 -44.00 17.01
CA SER A 718 7.01 -44.01 17.24
C SER A 718 7.78 -44.19 15.93
N LEU A 719 9.08 -43.88 15.95
CA LEU A 719 9.97 -44.15 14.82
C LEU A 719 10.08 -45.66 14.51
N ASN A 720 9.92 -46.53 15.51
CA ASN A 720 9.92 -47.97 15.28
C ASN A 720 8.71 -48.44 14.46
N GLU A 721 7.52 -47.87 14.70
CA GLU A 721 6.34 -48.13 13.85
C GLU A 721 6.61 -47.69 12.41
N TYR A 722 7.22 -46.52 12.22
CA TYR A 722 7.61 -46.02 10.91
C TYR A 722 8.67 -46.91 10.24
N TYR A 723 9.72 -47.35 10.93
CA TYR A 723 10.75 -48.22 10.35
C TYR A 723 10.21 -49.59 9.94
N ARG A 724 9.27 -50.15 10.69
CA ARG A 724 8.54 -51.36 10.29
C ARG A 724 7.74 -51.13 9.01
N PHE A 725 7.02 -50.02 8.95
CA PHE A 725 6.32 -49.60 7.73
C PHE A 725 7.27 -49.43 6.55
N ALA A 726 8.41 -48.75 6.72
CA ALA A 726 9.40 -48.54 5.68
C ALA A 726 9.93 -49.86 5.11
N ASN A 727 10.24 -50.84 5.98
CA ASN A 727 10.66 -52.18 5.54
C ASN A 727 9.55 -52.92 4.76
N VAL A 728 8.28 -52.78 5.16
CA VAL A 728 7.14 -53.35 4.41
C VAL A 728 6.99 -52.64 3.06
N TYR A 729 7.06 -51.32 3.04
CA TYR A 729 6.99 -50.52 1.82
C TYR A 729 8.06 -50.93 0.82
N ILE A 730 9.33 -50.97 1.24
CA ILE A 730 10.47 -51.39 0.41
C ILE A 730 10.25 -52.78 -0.20
N LYS A 731 9.81 -53.76 0.61
CA LYS A 731 9.70 -55.16 0.16
C LYS A 731 8.46 -55.45 -0.67
N LYS A 732 7.34 -54.76 -0.39
CA LYS A 732 6.02 -55.13 -0.93
C LYS A 732 5.47 -54.09 -1.90
N LEU A 733 5.72 -52.80 -1.67
CA LEU A 733 5.03 -51.70 -2.33
C LEU A 733 5.91 -50.86 -3.26
N TYR A 734 7.22 -50.76 -3.02
CA TYR A 734 8.15 -50.06 -3.91
C TYR A 734 8.31 -50.79 -5.26
N ASP A 735 8.36 -50.03 -6.36
CA ASP A 735 8.60 -50.55 -7.70
C ASP A 735 9.84 -49.91 -8.34
N LYS A 736 10.92 -50.69 -8.47
CA LYS A 736 12.19 -50.24 -9.04
C LYS A 736 12.07 -49.81 -10.52
N SER A 737 11.18 -50.43 -11.28
CA SER A 737 11.01 -50.11 -12.71
C SER A 737 10.31 -48.76 -12.88
N VAL A 738 9.24 -48.53 -12.10
CA VAL A 738 8.50 -47.26 -12.10
C VAL A 738 9.39 -46.12 -11.61
N ALA A 739 10.17 -46.35 -10.54
CA ALA A 739 11.12 -45.37 -10.03
C ALA A 739 12.16 -44.94 -11.07
N LYS A 740 12.76 -45.89 -11.80
CA LYS A 740 13.71 -45.59 -12.89
C LYS A 740 13.07 -44.82 -14.04
N ASN A 741 11.85 -45.18 -14.44
CA ASN A 741 11.14 -44.47 -15.50
C ASN A 741 10.84 -43.02 -15.11
N TYR A 742 10.42 -42.80 -13.86
CA TYR A 742 10.20 -41.45 -13.34
C TYR A 742 11.51 -40.65 -13.24
N GLN A 743 12.61 -41.28 -12.82
CA GLN A 743 13.93 -40.64 -12.81
C GLN A 743 14.36 -40.20 -14.22
N ALA A 744 14.17 -41.06 -15.23
CA ALA A 744 14.48 -40.72 -16.63
C ALA A 744 13.63 -39.53 -17.13
N LEU A 745 12.35 -39.49 -16.74
CA LEU A 745 11.45 -38.37 -17.04
C LEU A 745 11.96 -37.06 -16.42
N LEU A 746 12.36 -37.09 -15.15
CA LEU A 746 12.92 -35.93 -14.46
C LEU A 746 14.27 -35.50 -15.05
N TYR A 747 15.13 -36.44 -15.42
CA TYR A 747 16.40 -36.13 -16.11
C TYR A 747 16.14 -35.40 -17.44
N LYS A 748 15.15 -35.84 -18.21
CA LYS A 748 14.75 -35.16 -19.45
C LYS A 748 14.20 -33.75 -19.22
N TYR A 749 13.58 -33.48 -18.07
CA TYR A 749 13.17 -32.12 -17.71
C TYR A 749 14.36 -31.27 -17.22
N PHE A 750 15.01 -31.69 -16.13
CA PHE A 750 16.06 -30.90 -15.48
C PHE A 750 17.36 -30.83 -16.30
N GLY A 751 17.78 -31.90 -16.96
CA GLY A 751 19.01 -31.95 -17.75
C GLY A 751 19.00 -31.07 -19.00
N ASN A 752 17.81 -30.66 -19.45
CA ASN A 752 17.64 -29.69 -20.54
C ASN A 752 17.60 -28.23 -20.03
N LEU A 753 17.49 -28.01 -18.73
CA LEU A 753 17.26 -26.68 -18.13
C LEU A 753 18.41 -26.20 -17.27
N VAL A 754 18.98 -27.08 -16.45
CA VAL A 754 20.05 -26.75 -15.49
C VAL A 754 21.38 -27.24 -16.07
N HIS A 755 22.41 -26.42 -15.97
CA HIS A 755 23.77 -26.72 -16.41
C HIS A 755 24.81 -26.46 -15.29
N GLU A 756 26.05 -26.93 -15.45
CA GLU A 756 27.12 -26.85 -14.42
C GLU A 756 27.44 -25.43 -13.93
N ASN A 757 27.21 -24.41 -14.77
CA ASN A 757 27.51 -23.00 -14.48
C ASN A 757 26.26 -22.18 -14.08
N ASP A 758 25.17 -22.87 -13.76
CA ASP A 758 23.92 -22.28 -13.27
C ASP A 758 23.79 -22.46 -11.75
N VAL A 759 22.83 -21.75 -11.16
CA VAL A 759 22.50 -21.85 -9.73
C VAL A 759 20.99 -21.92 -9.54
N ILE A 760 20.55 -22.50 -8.43
CA ILE A 760 19.15 -22.50 -8.03
C ILE A 760 18.91 -21.45 -6.94
N TYR A 761 17.80 -20.72 -7.03
CA TYR A 761 17.32 -19.86 -5.96
C TYR A 761 16.09 -20.50 -5.29
N ASP A 762 16.15 -20.71 -3.97
CA ASP A 762 15.10 -21.34 -3.17
C ASP A 762 14.98 -20.69 -1.77
N VAL A 763 13.80 -20.76 -1.14
CA VAL A 763 13.59 -20.36 0.27
C VAL A 763 13.91 -21.53 1.23
N GLY A 764 14.32 -22.68 0.69
CA GLY A 764 14.80 -23.84 1.42
C GLY A 764 16.02 -23.59 2.31
N TYR A 765 16.32 -24.55 3.18
CA TYR A 765 17.34 -24.41 4.23
C TYR A 765 18.16 -25.69 4.50
N SER A 766 17.89 -26.78 3.79
CA SER A 766 18.38 -28.11 4.18
C SER A 766 19.31 -28.81 3.19
N GLY A 767 19.56 -28.25 2.00
CA GLY A 767 20.42 -28.86 0.96
C GLY A 767 19.84 -30.12 0.33
N ARG A 768 18.57 -30.43 0.62
CA ARG A 768 17.87 -31.63 0.17
C ARG A 768 17.69 -31.61 -1.34
N MET A 769 17.11 -30.54 -1.84
CA MET A 769 16.72 -30.42 -3.23
C MET A 769 17.94 -30.48 -4.17
N GLU A 770 19.05 -29.86 -3.76
CA GLU A 770 20.37 -29.86 -4.38
C GLU A 770 20.97 -31.26 -4.39
N THR A 771 20.83 -32.00 -3.28
CA THR A 771 21.26 -33.40 -3.21
C THR A 771 20.51 -34.24 -4.25
N ALA A 772 19.19 -34.06 -4.36
CA ALA A 772 18.38 -34.80 -5.32
C ALA A 772 18.76 -34.45 -6.78
N LEU A 773 18.97 -33.17 -7.10
CA LEU A 773 19.37 -32.75 -8.44
C LEU A 773 20.81 -33.14 -8.78
N THR A 774 21.74 -33.01 -7.84
CA THR A 774 23.14 -33.41 -8.02
C THR A 774 23.21 -34.92 -8.32
N LYS A 775 22.45 -35.75 -7.58
CA LYS A 775 22.33 -37.19 -7.85
C LYS A 775 21.70 -37.47 -9.22
N LEU A 776 20.71 -36.67 -9.63
CA LEU A 776 20.01 -36.85 -10.91
C LEU A 776 20.89 -36.47 -12.12
N LEU A 777 21.58 -35.34 -12.05
CA LEU A 777 22.29 -34.72 -13.18
C LEU A 777 23.75 -35.18 -13.29
N GLY A 778 24.35 -35.64 -12.19
CA GLY A 778 25.71 -36.17 -12.15
C GLY A 778 26.81 -35.12 -11.95
N TYR A 779 26.44 -33.87 -11.65
CA TYR A 779 27.36 -32.79 -11.28
C TYR A 779 26.75 -31.93 -10.16
N PRO A 780 27.57 -31.21 -9.37
CA PRO A 780 27.08 -30.38 -8.27
C PRO A 780 26.15 -29.26 -8.75
N VAL A 781 24.99 -29.15 -8.11
CA VAL A 781 24.04 -28.05 -8.34
C VAL A 781 24.08 -27.11 -7.15
N ASN A 782 24.63 -25.91 -7.37
CA ASN A 782 24.78 -24.89 -6.33
C ASN A 782 23.46 -24.13 -6.11
N SER A 783 23.30 -23.55 -4.92
CA SER A 783 22.10 -22.79 -4.56
C SER A 783 22.37 -21.47 -3.84
N TYR A 784 21.50 -20.50 -4.12
CA TYR A 784 21.29 -19.31 -3.33
C TYR A 784 20.01 -19.48 -2.50
N TYR A 785 20.14 -19.38 -1.18
CA TYR A 785 19.04 -19.53 -0.25
C TYR A 785 18.61 -18.22 0.37
N PHE A 786 17.33 -18.16 0.75
CA PHE A 786 16.84 -17.12 1.64
C PHE A 786 17.56 -17.17 3.01
N HIS A 787 17.71 -18.35 3.60
CA HIS A 787 18.56 -18.56 4.78
C HIS A 787 19.11 -20.00 4.85
N GLU A 788 20.28 -20.17 5.47
CA GLU A 788 20.86 -21.50 5.79
C GLU A 788 21.18 -21.53 7.28
N HIS A 789 20.54 -22.44 8.03
CA HIS A 789 20.87 -22.64 9.45
C HIS A 789 20.46 -24.03 9.96
N GLU A 790 20.83 -25.09 9.22
CA GLU A 790 20.60 -26.48 9.66
C GLU A 790 21.89 -27.31 9.58
N PRO A 791 22.25 -28.11 10.60
CA PRO A 791 23.45 -28.96 10.59
C PRO A 791 23.50 -29.91 9.39
N TRP A 792 22.35 -30.40 8.94
CA TRP A 792 22.23 -31.32 7.81
C TRP A 792 22.60 -30.68 6.47
N ALA A 793 22.45 -29.37 6.31
CA ALA A 793 22.84 -28.67 5.08
C ALA A 793 24.38 -28.68 4.92
N LEU A 794 25.10 -28.45 6.02
CA LEU A 794 26.57 -28.50 6.05
C LEU A 794 27.09 -29.90 5.69
N GLN A 795 26.50 -30.94 6.28
CA GLN A 795 26.88 -32.32 5.98
C GLN A 795 26.65 -32.65 4.50
N ARG A 796 25.48 -32.28 3.93
CA ARG A 796 25.17 -32.56 2.52
C ARG A 796 26.10 -31.81 1.56
N LYS A 797 26.46 -30.56 1.86
CA LYS A 797 27.44 -29.79 1.05
C LYS A 797 28.78 -30.52 0.96
N GLU A 798 29.27 -31.04 2.10
CA GLU A 798 30.52 -31.78 2.16
C GLU A 798 30.43 -33.13 1.42
N GLU A 799 29.35 -33.90 1.64
CA GLU A 799 29.19 -35.23 1.06
C GLU A 799 28.90 -35.20 -0.46
N MET A 800 28.16 -34.20 -0.94
CA MET A 800 27.70 -34.11 -2.33
C MET A 800 28.48 -33.12 -3.19
N GLY A 801 29.27 -32.22 -2.59
CA GLY A 801 30.18 -31.32 -3.29
C GLY A 801 29.56 -30.06 -3.92
N PHE A 802 28.33 -29.68 -3.54
CA PHE A 802 27.70 -28.42 -3.96
C PHE A 802 27.86 -27.31 -2.91
N THR A 803 27.65 -26.06 -3.31
CA THR A 803 27.64 -24.90 -2.40
C THR A 803 26.23 -24.38 -2.14
N ILE A 804 26.05 -23.79 -0.96
CA ILE A 804 24.88 -22.99 -0.60
C ILE A 804 25.41 -21.68 -0.03
N ASP A 805 24.96 -20.58 -0.62
CA ASP A 805 25.16 -19.22 -0.13
C ASP A 805 23.81 -18.61 0.23
N SER A 806 23.73 -17.89 1.34
CA SER A 806 22.44 -17.41 1.85
C SER A 806 22.34 -15.90 1.91
N PHE A 807 21.14 -15.39 1.64
CA PHE A 807 20.79 -13.98 1.84
C PHE A 807 20.93 -13.63 3.32
N TYR A 808 20.23 -14.34 4.20
CA TYR A 808 20.45 -14.31 5.65
C TYR A 808 21.45 -15.38 6.08
N GLY A 809 22.54 -14.95 6.73
CA GLY A 809 23.51 -15.85 7.36
C GLY A 809 23.01 -16.49 8.67
N PHE A 810 21.72 -16.33 8.99
CA PHE A 810 21.05 -16.85 10.18
C PHE A 810 19.58 -17.11 9.85
N LYS A 811 18.91 -17.92 10.67
CA LYS A 811 17.45 -18.11 10.57
C LYS A 811 16.71 -17.01 11.36
N PRO A 812 15.88 -16.17 10.72
CA PRO A 812 15.03 -15.21 11.43
C PRO A 812 14.11 -15.90 12.44
N CYS A 813 13.86 -15.30 13.59
CA CYS A 813 13.20 -15.99 14.71
C CYS A 813 11.66 -15.97 14.66
N SER A 814 11.01 -15.02 13.99
CA SER A 814 9.54 -14.95 13.95
C SER A 814 8.98 -14.80 12.54
N ALA A 815 7.69 -15.16 12.41
CA ALA A 815 6.88 -14.99 11.21
C ALA A 815 7.42 -15.81 10.04
N PHE A 816 8.02 -16.97 10.30
CA PHE A 816 8.63 -17.78 9.24
C PHE A 816 7.60 -18.19 8.19
N VAL A 817 6.45 -18.70 8.64
CA VAL A 817 5.32 -19.06 7.78
C VAL A 817 4.80 -17.83 7.02
N LEU A 818 4.67 -16.69 7.69
CA LEU A 818 4.18 -15.46 7.07
C LEU A 818 5.12 -14.94 5.97
N ARG A 819 6.43 -15.06 6.16
CA ARG A 819 7.43 -14.69 5.13
C ARG A 819 7.26 -15.52 3.87
N GLU A 820 7.07 -16.83 4.00
CA GLU A 820 6.79 -17.70 2.87
C GLU A 820 5.45 -17.31 2.21
N GLN A 821 4.40 -17.05 2.98
CA GLN A 821 3.08 -16.72 2.43
C GLN A 821 3.04 -15.37 1.70
N ILE A 822 3.67 -14.32 2.23
CA ILE A 822 3.69 -12.99 1.58
C ILE A 822 4.33 -13.06 0.19
N PHE A 823 5.27 -13.96 -0.06
CA PHE A 823 5.92 -14.15 -1.36
C PHE A 823 5.48 -15.43 -2.10
N THR A 824 4.41 -16.08 -1.64
CA THR A 824 3.82 -17.21 -2.37
C THR A 824 2.74 -16.70 -3.32
N PRO A 825 2.81 -17.00 -4.62
CA PRO A 825 1.71 -16.70 -5.54
C PRO A 825 0.51 -17.62 -5.26
N ALA A 826 -0.71 -17.10 -5.44
CA ALA A 826 -1.96 -17.84 -5.40
C ALA A 826 -2.09 -18.84 -6.59
N LYS A 827 -1.22 -19.85 -6.64
CA LYS A 827 -1.13 -20.84 -7.72
C LYS A 827 -0.96 -22.25 -7.15
N PRO A 828 -1.52 -23.27 -7.83
CA PRO A 828 -1.34 -24.64 -7.38
C PRO A 828 0.11 -25.11 -7.44
N SER A 829 0.50 -25.95 -6.48
CA SER A 829 1.82 -26.58 -6.47
C SER A 829 1.98 -27.58 -7.61
N CYS A 830 3.19 -27.65 -8.17
CA CYS A 830 3.60 -28.77 -9.00
C CYS A 830 3.58 -30.05 -8.13
N ILE A 831 2.92 -31.11 -8.58
CA ILE A 831 2.81 -32.40 -7.87
C ILE A 831 3.51 -33.54 -8.61
N GLY A 832 3.97 -33.30 -9.84
CA GLY A 832 4.67 -34.30 -10.65
C GLY A 832 4.93 -33.79 -12.07
N PHE A 833 5.29 -34.70 -12.96
CA PHE A 833 5.61 -34.41 -14.36
C PHE A 833 5.00 -35.48 -15.26
N THR A 834 4.68 -35.13 -16.50
CA THR A 834 4.21 -36.04 -17.54
C THR A 834 4.77 -35.64 -18.90
N GLU A 835 4.79 -36.57 -19.86
CA GLU A 835 5.06 -36.21 -21.25
C GLU A 835 3.76 -35.78 -21.95
N ASN A 836 3.85 -34.75 -22.78
CA ASN A 836 2.78 -34.36 -23.70
C ASN A 836 2.83 -35.20 -24.99
N GLU A 837 1.86 -34.99 -25.89
CA GLU A 837 1.72 -35.75 -27.15
C GLU A 837 2.94 -35.65 -28.08
N ILE A 838 3.75 -34.59 -27.93
CA ILE A 838 4.95 -34.31 -28.73
C ILE A 838 6.23 -34.78 -28.01
N GLY A 839 6.09 -35.49 -26.89
CA GLY A 839 7.20 -36.04 -26.11
C GLY A 839 7.97 -35.01 -25.27
N GLN A 840 7.42 -33.82 -25.02
CA GLN A 840 8.02 -32.85 -24.10
C GLN A 840 7.52 -33.10 -22.67
N VAL A 841 8.41 -32.97 -21.68
CA VAL A 841 8.07 -33.14 -20.27
C VAL A 841 7.48 -31.84 -19.72
N ILE A 842 6.27 -31.91 -19.16
CA ILE A 842 5.55 -30.77 -18.59
C ILE A 842 5.19 -31.02 -17.11
N PRO A 843 5.15 -29.97 -16.27
CA PRO A 843 4.71 -30.08 -14.88
C PRO A 843 3.21 -30.39 -14.77
N VAL A 844 2.84 -31.17 -13.77
CA VAL A 844 1.45 -31.46 -13.39
C VAL A 844 1.13 -30.73 -12.10
N PHE A 845 0.00 -30.04 -12.05
CA PHE A 845 -0.40 -29.18 -10.93
C PHE A 845 -1.50 -29.81 -10.08
N GLY A 846 -1.47 -29.54 -8.77
CA GLY A 846 -2.55 -29.90 -7.85
C GLY A 846 -3.73 -28.93 -7.94
N SER A 847 -4.61 -28.98 -6.94
CA SER A 847 -5.62 -27.94 -6.69
C SER A 847 -5.11 -26.91 -5.70
N TYR A 848 -5.52 -25.66 -5.86
CA TYR A 848 -5.35 -24.58 -4.87
C TYR A 848 -6.73 -24.06 -4.50
N LYS A 849 -6.96 -23.81 -3.21
CA LYS A 849 -8.24 -23.34 -2.67
C LYS A 849 -7.99 -22.28 -1.59
N ALA A 850 -7.51 -21.10 -1.98
CA ALA A 850 -7.54 -19.95 -1.09
C ALA A 850 -8.93 -19.32 -1.09
N SER A 851 -9.26 -18.61 0.00
CA SER A 851 -10.39 -17.68 -0.04
C SER A 851 -10.03 -16.49 -0.93
N TYR A 852 -11.02 -15.87 -1.56
CA TYR A 852 -10.74 -14.68 -2.37
C TYR A 852 -10.25 -13.48 -1.53
N LYS A 853 -10.64 -13.41 -0.25
CA LYS A 853 -10.15 -12.37 0.69
C LYS A 853 -8.64 -12.52 0.95
N GLU A 854 -8.17 -13.76 1.10
CA GLU A 854 -6.74 -14.09 1.18
C GLU A 854 -6.02 -13.64 -0.09
N GLU A 855 -6.53 -14.02 -1.28
CA GLU A 855 -5.94 -13.63 -2.56
C GLU A 855 -5.88 -12.11 -2.69
N PHE A 856 -6.96 -11.40 -2.35
CA PHE A 856 -7.04 -9.94 -2.44
C PHE A 856 -5.98 -9.24 -1.58
N ILE A 857 -5.79 -9.65 -0.31
CA ILE A 857 -4.79 -9.04 0.59
C ILE A 857 -3.37 -9.35 0.15
N LEU A 858 -3.09 -10.62 -0.18
CA LEU A 858 -1.75 -11.01 -0.60
C LEU A 858 -1.38 -10.35 -1.92
N GLU A 859 -2.29 -10.30 -2.89
CA GLU A 859 -2.07 -9.59 -4.15
C GLU A 859 -1.86 -8.09 -3.92
N ASN A 860 -2.60 -7.46 -3.01
CA ASN A 860 -2.42 -6.03 -2.71
C ASN A 860 -1.00 -5.76 -2.19
N ILE A 861 -0.49 -6.56 -1.25
CA ILE A 861 0.88 -6.46 -0.74
C ILE A 861 1.91 -6.74 -1.84
N GLN A 862 1.74 -7.84 -2.59
CA GLN A 862 2.68 -8.29 -3.62
C GLN A 862 2.77 -7.33 -4.80
N LYS A 863 1.63 -6.81 -5.30
CA LYS A 863 1.58 -5.82 -6.38
C LYS A 863 2.31 -4.54 -5.97
N ASN A 864 2.08 -4.05 -4.75
CA ASN A 864 2.77 -2.85 -4.27
C ASN A 864 4.26 -3.07 -4.00
N ALA A 865 4.67 -4.28 -3.60
CA ALA A 865 6.09 -4.63 -3.49
C ALA A 865 6.80 -4.59 -4.85
N ILE A 866 6.17 -5.13 -5.90
CA ILE A 866 6.70 -5.03 -7.26
C ILE A 866 6.61 -3.59 -7.80
N GLN A 867 5.58 -2.83 -7.43
CA GLN A 867 5.49 -1.42 -7.82
C GLN A 867 6.68 -0.63 -7.27
N PHE A 868 7.11 -0.85 -6.03
CA PHE A 868 8.32 -0.22 -5.49
C PHE A 868 9.56 -0.56 -6.34
N VAL A 869 9.76 -1.84 -6.69
CA VAL A 869 10.88 -2.26 -7.54
C VAL A 869 10.82 -1.57 -8.91
N SER A 870 9.63 -1.52 -9.51
CA SER A 870 9.39 -0.85 -10.80
C SER A 870 9.67 0.64 -10.71
N ASP A 871 9.23 1.31 -9.65
CA ASP A 871 9.44 2.73 -9.43
C ASP A 871 10.93 3.04 -9.25
N MET A 872 11.65 2.24 -8.46
CA MET A 872 13.10 2.37 -8.32
C MET A 872 13.80 2.28 -9.68
N VAL A 873 13.50 1.25 -10.49
CA VAL A 873 14.09 1.08 -11.83
C VAL A 873 13.73 2.21 -12.77
N SER A 874 12.47 2.65 -12.77
CA SER A 874 11.99 3.73 -13.63
C SER A 874 12.64 5.08 -13.29
N ILE A 875 12.64 5.43 -12.00
CA ILE A 875 13.18 6.69 -11.48
C ILE A 875 14.69 6.77 -11.70
N PHE A 876 15.43 5.70 -11.38
CA PHE A 876 16.88 5.66 -11.48
C PHE A 876 17.39 5.00 -12.76
N LYS A 877 16.56 4.96 -13.82
CA LYS A 877 16.94 4.34 -15.10
C LYS A 877 18.28 4.88 -15.63
N GLY A 878 19.20 3.99 -15.98
CA GLY A 878 20.57 4.30 -16.38
C GLY A 878 21.54 4.56 -15.21
N ASP A 879 21.03 4.81 -14.01
CA ASP A 879 21.81 5.10 -12.79
C ASP A 879 21.60 4.09 -11.66
N ILE A 880 20.80 3.03 -11.87
CA ILE A 880 20.54 1.96 -10.89
C ILE A 880 21.86 1.35 -10.35
N SER A 881 22.89 1.25 -11.19
CA SER A 881 24.21 0.76 -10.76
C SER A 881 24.92 1.65 -9.74
N GLN A 882 24.50 2.91 -9.59
CA GLN A 882 25.00 3.87 -8.59
C GLN A 882 24.24 3.77 -7.25
N ILE A 883 23.12 3.03 -7.19
CA ILE A 883 22.31 2.81 -5.98
C ILE A 883 23.00 1.76 -5.09
N GLN A 884 23.99 2.21 -4.32
CA GLN A 884 24.77 1.35 -3.42
C GLN A 884 24.21 1.35 -2.00
N PHE A 885 24.05 0.15 -1.43
CA PHE A 885 23.54 -0.08 -0.08
C PHE A 885 24.02 -1.41 0.50
N ASN A 886 23.94 -1.55 1.82
CA ASN A 886 24.08 -2.86 2.46
C ASN A 886 22.74 -3.60 2.41
N ARG A 887 22.77 -4.86 1.97
CA ARG A 887 21.55 -5.65 1.75
C ARG A 887 20.66 -5.79 3.00
N PHE A 888 21.25 -5.90 4.19
CA PHE A 888 20.49 -6.07 5.43
C PHE A 888 19.85 -4.77 5.91
N ASP A 889 20.51 -3.64 5.66
CA ASP A 889 19.97 -2.32 5.99
C ASP A 889 18.66 -2.06 5.22
N ALA A 890 18.59 -2.49 3.95
CA ALA A 890 17.38 -2.39 3.13
C ALA A 890 16.24 -3.30 3.63
N CYS A 891 16.54 -4.36 4.37
CA CYS A 891 15.54 -5.28 4.91
C CYS A 891 14.98 -4.86 6.27
N MET A 892 15.56 -3.84 6.93
CA MET A 892 15.13 -3.43 8.27
C MET A 892 13.62 -3.17 8.40
N PRO A 893 12.92 -2.53 7.43
CA PRO A 893 11.46 -2.35 7.52
C PRO A 893 10.68 -3.67 7.51
N PHE A 894 11.09 -4.60 6.64
CA PHE A 894 10.49 -5.93 6.56
C PHE A 894 10.72 -6.73 7.85
N GLU A 895 11.95 -6.71 8.36
CA GLU A 895 12.28 -7.38 9.62
C GLU A 895 11.56 -6.77 10.81
N TYR A 896 11.37 -5.44 10.82
CA TYR A 896 10.57 -4.78 11.85
C TYR A 896 9.10 -5.21 11.77
N TYR A 897 8.49 -5.19 10.59
CA TYR A 897 7.12 -5.64 10.42
C TYR A 897 6.97 -7.07 10.94
N MET A 898 7.83 -8.00 10.51
CA MET A 898 7.79 -9.41 10.88
C MET A 898 7.96 -9.69 12.38
N HIS A 899 8.79 -8.93 13.08
CA HIS A 899 9.08 -9.20 14.50
C HIS A 899 8.25 -8.34 15.46
N TYR A 900 7.94 -7.11 15.08
CA TYR A 900 7.47 -6.07 16.01
C TYR A 900 6.19 -5.34 15.57
N ALA A 901 5.55 -5.73 14.45
CA ALA A 901 4.28 -5.14 14.04
C ALA A 901 3.25 -5.14 15.19
N LYS A 902 2.57 -4.01 15.37
CA LYS A 902 1.51 -3.84 16.38
C LYS A 902 0.30 -4.71 16.03
N ASP A 903 -0.55 -5.03 17.02
CA ASP A 903 -1.75 -5.86 16.80
C ASP A 903 -2.61 -5.36 15.65
N PHE A 904 -2.80 -4.04 15.56
CA PHE A 904 -3.55 -3.38 14.49
C PHE A 904 -3.00 -3.74 13.09
N ASP A 905 -1.68 -3.67 12.89
CA ASP A 905 -1.02 -3.94 11.60
C ASP A 905 -0.98 -5.42 11.22
N ARG A 906 -1.02 -6.32 12.21
CA ARG A 906 -1.03 -7.77 11.97
C ARG A 906 -2.38 -8.27 11.51
N ARG A 907 -3.46 -7.59 11.88
CA ARG A 907 -4.85 -7.95 11.51
C ARG A 907 -5.13 -7.85 10.01
N VAL A 908 -4.27 -7.20 9.22
CA VAL A 908 -4.27 -7.32 7.74
C VAL A 908 -4.21 -8.79 7.31
N MET A 909 -3.58 -9.66 8.11
CA MET A 909 -3.44 -11.07 7.80
C MET A 909 -4.54 -11.94 8.43
N SER A 910 -5.60 -11.38 9.01
CA SER A 910 -6.64 -12.19 9.66
C SER A 910 -7.50 -12.98 8.67
N ALA A 911 -7.51 -12.59 7.39
CA ALA A 911 -8.21 -13.31 6.32
C ALA A 911 -7.36 -14.42 5.67
N VAL A 912 -6.09 -14.56 6.07
CA VAL A 912 -5.16 -15.56 5.51
C VAL A 912 -5.15 -16.78 6.42
N ASP A 913 -5.64 -17.91 5.90
CA ASP A 913 -5.67 -19.17 6.64
C ASP A 913 -4.30 -19.84 6.62
N PHE A 914 -3.94 -20.48 7.74
CA PHE A 914 -2.80 -21.36 7.82
C PHE A 914 -3.25 -22.79 8.14
N GLU A 915 -3.07 -23.68 7.16
CA GLU A 915 -3.15 -25.12 7.38
C GLU A 915 -1.78 -25.63 7.84
N ASP A 916 -1.69 -26.05 9.11
CA ASP A 916 -0.55 -26.84 9.57
C ASP A 916 -0.64 -28.26 8.96
N GLU A 917 -0.17 -28.41 7.72
CA GLU A 917 -0.14 -29.69 6.98
C GLU A 917 0.58 -30.82 7.77
N PHE A 918 1.31 -30.50 8.85
CA PHE A 918 2.18 -31.45 9.57
C PHE A 918 1.99 -31.51 11.08
N GLY A 919 0.93 -30.94 11.67
CA GLY A 919 0.73 -30.96 13.12
C GLY A 919 -0.69 -31.33 13.56
N THR A 920 -1.47 -30.31 13.93
CA THR A 920 -2.69 -30.45 14.75
C THR A 920 -3.98 -30.67 13.96
N ASN A 921 -3.97 -30.50 12.62
CA ASN A 921 -5.18 -30.36 11.78
C ASN A 921 -6.10 -29.19 12.23
N GLU A 922 -5.61 -28.24 13.03
CA GLU A 922 -6.35 -27.01 13.33
C GLU A 922 -6.05 -25.96 12.25
N ILE A 923 -7.09 -25.44 11.60
CA ILE A 923 -6.99 -24.25 10.75
C ILE A 923 -7.02 -23.04 11.68
N LEU A 924 -5.93 -22.28 11.73
CA LEU A 924 -5.80 -21.01 12.46
C LEU A 924 -5.56 -19.90 11.42
N SER A 925 -6.00 -18.67 11.68
CA SER A 925 -5.50 -17.55 10.87
C SER A 925 -3.99 -17.40 11.08
N ILE A 926 -3.28 -16.98 10.04
CA ILE A 926 -1.84 -16.74 10.15
C ILE A 926 -1.53 -15.62 11.17
N CYS A 927 -2.46 -14.67 11.37
CA CYS A 927 -2.36 -13.64 12.39
C CYS A 927 -2.31 -14.24 13.81
N ASP A 928 -3.16 -15.23 14.10
CA ASP A 928 -3.17 -15.91 15.40
C ASP A 928 -1.92 -16.76 15.61
N TYR A 929 -1.45 -17.43 14.55
CA TYR A 929 -0.19 -18.16 14.58
C TYR A 929 0.99 -17.22 14.86
N TRP A 930 1.04 -16.09 14.16
CA TRP A 930 2.08 -15.07 14.31
C TRP A 930 2.10 -14.51 15.74
N LYS A 931 0.93 -14.29 16.35
CA LYS A 931 0.84 -13.89 17.76
C LYS A 931 1.46 -14.92 18.70
N LYS A 932 1.17 -16.20 18.52
CA LYS A 932 1.78 -17.28 19.31
C LYS A 932 3.31 -17.31 19.14
N GLU A 933 3.82 -17.14 17.93
CA GLU A 933 5.27 -17.08 17.70
C GLU A 933 5.92 -15.90 18.44
N GLN A 934 5.35 -14.70 18.35
CA GLN A 934 5.89 -13.53 19.05
C GLN A 934 5.91 -13.71 20.59
N GLU A 935 4.89 -14.38 21.14
CA GLU A 935 4.84 -14.75 22.56
C GLU A 935 5.93 -15.76 22.93
N ILE A 936 6.16 -16.80 22.11
CA ILE A 936 7.19 -17.82 22.32
C ILE A 936 8.59 -17.21 22.37
N TYR A 937 8.91 -16.31 21.44
CA TYR A 937 10.23 -15.68 21.35
C TYR A 937 10.38 -14.44 22.24
N GLY A 938 9.33 -14.03 22.97
CA GLY A 938 9.35 -12.85 23.83
C GLY A 938 9.62 -11.55 23.06
N LEU A 939 9.25 -11.47 21.78
CA LEU A 939 9.55 -10.32 20.90
C LEU A 939 8.72 -9.08 21.26
N TYR A 940 7.59 -9.27 21.93
CA TYR A 940 6.93 -8.20 22.69
C TYR A 940 7.68 -7.97 24.01
N LEU A 941 8.87 -7.36 23.93
CA LEU A 941 9.59 -6.85 25.12
C LEU A 941 8.90 -5.65 25.76
N ASN A 942 7.92 -5.04 25.10
CA ASN A 942 6.94 -4.17 25.75
C ASN A 942 5.82 -5.01 26.36
N LYS A 943 6.14 -5.81 27.41
CA LYS A 943 5.20 -5.82 28.53
C LYS A 943 4.97 -4.36 28.83
N LYS A 944 3.72 -3.89 28.74
CA LYS A 944 3.35 -2.58 29.28
C LYS A 944 4.07 -2.45 30.63
N GLU A 945 5.14 -1.66 30.70
CA GLU A 945 5.40 -1.00 31.96
C GLU A 945 4.05 -0.37 32.28
N LYS A 946 3.47 -0.76 33.42
CA LYS A 946 2.21 -0.17 33.86
C LYS A 946 2.45 1.33 33.74
N ILE A 947 1.80 1.95 32.76
CA ILE A 947 1.79 3.39 32.58
C ILE A 947 1.52 3.92 33.98
N SER A 948 2.52 4.57 34.56
CA SER A 948 2.40 5.06 35.92
C SER A 948 1.18 5.99 35.94
N GLN A 949 0.51 6.14 37.09
CA GLN A 949 -0.61 7.08 37.13
C GLN A 949 -0.19 8.49 36.70
N GLU A 950 1.08 8.82 36.87
CA GLU A 950 1.71 10.05 36.42
C GLU A 950 1.84 10.12 34.89
N GLU A 951 2.27 9.04 34.21
CA GLU A 951 2.28 8.98 32.73
C GLU A 951 0.88 8.94 32.13
N LEU A 952 -0.09 8.28 32.78
CA LEU A 952 -1.49 8.30 32.34
C LEU A 952 -2.08 9.69 32.52
N GLN A 953 -1.70 10.39 33.57
CA GLN A 953 -2.09 11.78 33.80
C GLN A 953 -1.42 12.70 32.78
N ASN A 954 -0.14 12.49 32.46
CA ASN A 954 0.57 13.23 31.40
C ASN A 954 -0.02 12.97 30.02
N LEU A 955 -0.42 11.73 29.72
CA LEU A 955 -1.07 11.37 28.46
C LEU A 955 -2.48 11.97 28.37
N LYS A 956 -3.24 11.97 29.48
CA LYS A 956 -4.52 12.68 29.58
C LYS A 956 -4.34 14.18 29.42
N GLU A 957 -3.29 14.76 30.01
CA GLU A 957 -3.01 16.19 29.90
C GLU A 957 -2.45 16.56 28.52
N GLN A 958 -1.75 15.65 27.85
CA GLN A 958 -1.28 15.81 26.48
C GLN A 958 -2.41 15.67 25.47
N VAL A 959 -3.29 14.68 25.64
CA VAL A 959 -4.55 14.57 24.87
C VAL A 959 -5.45 15.77 25.15
N ARG A 960 -5.51 16.26 26.39
CA ARG A 960 -6.23 17.48 26.76
C ARG A 960 -5.59 18.72 26.11
N LEU A 961 -4.27 18.83 26.06
CA LEU A 961 -3.53 19.91 25.38
C LEU A 961 -3.71 19.84 23.86
N GLU A 962 -3.82 18.66 23.28
CA GLU A 962 -4.09 18.41 21.86
C GLU A 962 -5.56 18.71 21.50
N ILE A 963 -6.51 18.38 22.38
CA ILE A 963 -7.92 18.82 22.29
C ILE A 963 -8.00 20.36 22.42
N PHE A 964 -7.22 20.96 23.33
CA PHE A 964 -7.07 22.43 23.38
C PHE A 964 -6.38 23.00 22.13
N ALA A 965 -5.61 22.19 21.41
CA ALA A 965 -5.01 22.56 20.13
C ALA A 965 -6.01 22.47 18.97
N GLU A 966 -6.98 21.55 19.04
CA GLU A 966 -8.20 21.57 18.20
C GLU A 966 -9.05 22.84 18.45
N GLU A 967 -9.02 23.39 19.67
CA GLU A 967 -9.80 24.59 20.05
C GLU A 967 -9.09 25.95 19.87
N GLY A 968 -7.81 26.01 19.47
CA GLY A 968 -7.25 27.31 19.02
C GLY A 968 -5.76 27.60 19.17
N ILE A 969 -4.91 26.72 19.71
CA ILE A 969 -3.50 27.03 19.96
C ILE A 969 -2.64 27.11 18.68
N PHE A 970 -3.09 26.53 17.56
CA PHE A 970 -2.33 26.57 16.30
C PHE A 970 -2.56 27.82 15.43
N LYS A 971 -3.55 28.66 15.76
CA LYS A 971 -3.89 29.84 14.92
C LYS A 971 -2.87 30.98 15.00
N ASP A 972 -1.97 31.00 15.97
CA ASP A 972 -1.08 32.15 16.23
C ASP A 972 0.44 31.82 16.29
N GLY A 973 0.82 30.56 16.11
CA GLY A 973 2.22 30.12 16.13
C GLY A 973 2.91 30.25 17.49
N ALA A 974 2.16 30.42 18.59
CA ALA A 974 2.71 30.61 19.93
C ALA A 974 3.46 29.37 20.44
N PHE A 975 2.96 28.16 20.16
CA PHE A 975 3.59 26.91 20.55
C PHE A 975 4.98 26.73 19.91
N MET A 976 5.09 26.96 18.60
CA MET A 976 6.37 26.83 17.89
C MET A 976 7.38 27.92 18.28
N LYS A 977 6.90 29.14 18.59
CA LYS A 977 7.74 30.19 19.18
C LYS A 977 8.25 29.78 20.57
N ALA A 978 7.40 29.19 21.42
CA ALA A 978 7.80 28.67 22.73
C ALA A 978 8.81 27.51 22.59
N PHE A 979 8.54 26.55 21.72
CA PHE A 979 9.42 25.41 21.43
C PHE A 979 10.80 25.85 20.93
N LYS A 980 10.85 26.80 19.98
CA LYS A 980 12.12 27.38 19.48
C LYS A 980 12.83 28.22 20.55
N LYS A 981 12.11 28.99 21.36
CA LYS A 981 12.71 29.77 22.46
C LYS A 981 13.32 28.84 23.52
N ILE A 982 12.66 27.73 23.83
CA ILE A 982 13.16 26.68 24.72
C ILE A 982 14.38 25.99 24.11
N ASN A 983 14.35 25.59 22.84
CA ASN A 983 15.49 24.94 22.18
C ASN A 983 16.69 25.89 22.00
N LYS A 984 16.46 27.20 21.84
CA LYS A 984 17.53 28.21 21.78
C LYS A 984 18.15 28.50 23.15
N LEU A 985 17.34 28.50 24.22
CA LEU A 985 17.81 28.67 25.60
C LEU A 985 18.45 27.39 26.17
N PHE A 986 17.98 26.23 25.71
CA PHE A 986 18.39 24.90 26.15
C PHE A 986 18.59 23.96 24.94
N PRO A 987 19.72 24.08 24.21
CA PRO A 987 20.01 23.21 23.08
C PRO A 987 19.99 21.73 23.48
N LEU A 988 19.54 20.86 22.58
CA LEU A 988 19.60 19.40 22.76
C LEU A 988 21.06 18.99 23.00
N GLY A 989 21.30 18.21 24.07
CA GLY A 989 22.65 17.81 24.50
C GLY A 989 23.42 18.84 25.32
N SER A 990 22.86 20.03 25.60
CA SER A 990 23.54 21.02 26.44
C SER A 990 23.49 20.67 27.93
N LYS A 991 24.59 20.96 28.66
CA LYS A 991 24.68 20.77 30.12
C LYS A 991 23.55 21.48 30.89
N ARG A 992 23.03 22.60 30.38
CA ARG A 992 21.89 23.31 31.00
C ARG A 992 20.59 22.53 30.89
N ARG A 993 20.35 21.84 29.77
CA ARG A 993 19.15 21.00 29.57
C ARG A 993 19.21 19.73 30.42
N GLU A 994 20.40 19.14 30.57
CA GLU A 994 20.67 18.04 31.51
C GLU A 994 20.43 18.46 32.97
N LEU A 995 20.82 19.69 33.33
CA LEU A 995 20.58 20.23 34.67
C LEU A 995 19.09 20.45 34.95
N ILE A 996 18.34 20.97 33.97
CA ILE A 996 16.87 21.14 34.09
C ILE A 996 16.18 19.78 34.20
N LYS A 997 16.59 18.78 33.41
CA LYS A 997 16.06 17.40 33.56
C LYS A 997 16.30 16.83 34.97
N LYS A 998 17.42 17.17 35.62
CA LYS A 998 17.67 16.79 37.02
C LYS A 998 16.87 17.60 38.05
N ILE A 999 16.48 18.83 37.73
CA ILE A 999 15.75 19.72 38.64
C ILE A 999 14.23 19.51 38.55
N VAL A 1000 13.71 19.17 37.38
CA VAL A 1000 12.27 19.02 37.13
C VAL A 1000 11.75 17.63 37.52
N GLY A 1001 12.63 16.69 37.86
CA GLY A 1001 12.25 15.34 38.30
C GLY A 1001 11.98 14.40 37.11
N ASN A 1002 12.12 13.09 37.35
CA ASN A 1002 11.92 12.01 36.38
C ASN A 1002 10.62 12.16 35.58
#